data_AF-B9NW82-F1
#
_entry.id   AF-B9NW82-F1
#
_cell.length_a   1.000
_cell.length_b   1.000
_cell.length_c   1.000
_cell.angle_alpha   90.00
_cell.angle_beta   90.00
_cell.angle_gamma   90.00
#
_symmetry.space_group_name_H-M   'P 1'
#
loop_
_entity.id
_entity.type
_entity.pdbx_description
1 polymer ?
#
loop_
_entity_poly.entity_id
_entity_poly.type
_entity_poly.pdbx_seq_one_letter_code
_entity_poly.pdbx_strand_id
1 'polypeptide(L)'
;MMLQFERMVATGTAALDSGIGDTALKTFNGETYLYSTTGPGGGIVSWRLVDNAAPQELDQQYFDVTIAHQVGRSGVPVHLAGSDQFVLDVDTATGLVGYELNADGTIGGLQETGTLIGGGDVAAVAQMTVGTNDLLVLAHEDTGQIGTYRVNGDGSLSLINSVTGQVDALQVLPVDSRQFIVAADSVRSSITTYAVDQSTGALREMGGNSAIEMLGISTPTAVETIQVYGKSWVIVAGAESNSLSVLELGSDGQLTPTNHVLDTLHTRFESVQDLSVIEVDGRAFVVAGGGDDGITLFTMTPDGQLIHLDSFADTLDSGLQNVETLSVAHIGEALQVFAASQQDAGLTQLSVSVADIGIVAEGFGTVTGTAQNDMLSGGILDTTLNGGAGDDILITGTGATTITGGTGADIFVIRQNNASTTITDFQAGTDHLDLSDYPFLRTPAQLDFTATAEGAQISYRGEVIELVSASGSSLTSEAVFGSGFDGPDYIPVDLGSGPDSNASEGVQGRVMLDSDSANLALGNAEVRFTPTGGSTLTAQANGQGEFDLDVPDGTFPGRLDIIKSYSTASNEITALDALQVLRMSVGLDPTWGPADAENFIAADITRDGAINALDALAILQVAVGQPTEYEAEWVFLDADADLSGISRNNVAYETGAEVTIVDGAFAVDMTSILLGNVEPV
;
A
#
# COMPACT_ATOMS: atom_id res chain seq x y z
N MET A 1 -7.30 -6.97 -17.59
CA MET A 1 -8.57 -7.01 -16.81
C MET A 1 -9.52 -5.92 -17.29
N MET A 2 -10.74 -6.24 -17.75
CA MET A 2 -11.69 -5.28 -18.37
C MET A 2 -13.12 -5.44 -17.85
N LEU A 3 -13.90 -4.35 -17.85
CA LEU A 3 -15.33 -4.32 -17.55
C LEU A 3 -16.15 -4.86 -18.73
N GLN A 4 -16.99 -5.86 -18.47
CA GLN A 4 -17.86 -6.46 -19.48
C GLN A 4 -19.32 -6.27 -19.12
N PHE A 5 -20.11 -5.68 -20.03
CA PHE A 5 -21.55 -5.58 -19.83
C PHE A 5 -22.23 -6.93 -20.00
N GLU A 6 -22.95 -7.35 -18.96
CA GLU A 6 -23.67 -8.62 -18.93
C GLU A 6 -25.13 -8.44 -19.32
N ARG A 7 -25.84 -7.55 -18.62
CA ARG A 7 -27.29 -7.31 -18.78
C ARG A 7 -27.80 -6.17 -17.90
N MET A 8 -29.04 -5.78 -18.17
CA MET A 8 -29.91 -5.10 -17.21
C MET A 8 -30.77 -6.11 -16.45
N VAL A 9 -30.94 -5.90 -15.14
CA VAL A 9 -31.72 -6.74 -14.22
C VAL A 9 -32.84 -5.89 -13.63
N ALA A 10 -34.08 -6.37 -13.67
CA ALA A 10 -35.26 -5.64 -13.21
C ALA A 10 -36.39 -6.60 -12.82
N THR A 11 -37.25 -6.16 -11.90
CA THR A 11 -38.45 -6.90 -11.44
C THR A 11 -39.59 -6.86 -12.45
N GLY A 12 -39.56 -5.89 -13.37
CA GLY A 12 -40.67 -5.58 -14.28
C GLY A 12 -41.74 -4.68 -13.64
N THR A 13 -41.46 -4.08 -12.49
CA THR A 13 -42.36 -3.15 -11.79
C THR A 13 -41.70 -1.81 -11.55
N ALA A 14 -42.30 -0.73 -12.07
CA ALA A 14 -41.73 0.60 -11.98
C ALA A 14 -41.49 1.10 -10.54
N ALA A 15 -42.26 0.61 -9.57
CA ALA A 15 -42.10 0.99 -8.16
C ALA A 15 -40.83 0.41 -7.50
N LEU A 16 -40.27 -0.66 -8.06
CA LEU A 16 -39.07 -1.33 -7.55
C LEU A 16 -37.87 -1.17 -8.49
N ASP A 17 -38.12 -0.84 -9.77
CA ASP A 17 -37.07 -0.70 -10.77
C ASP A 17 -36.66 0.76 -11.00
N SER A 18 -37.53 1.74 -10.74
CA SER A 18 -37.21 3.16 -10.96
C SER A 18 -36.92 3.87 -9.64
N GLY A 19 -35.87 4.70 -9.62
CA GLY A 19 -35.48 5.43 -8.42
C GLY A 19 -34.88 4.52 -7.34
N ILE A 20 -34.19 3.44 -7.74
CA ILE A 20 -33.33 2.67 -6.85
C ILE A 20 -32.29 3.65 -6.31
N GLY A 21 -32.29 3.84 -5.00
CA GLY A 21 -31.46 4.83 -4.34
C GLY A 21 -30.19 4.24 -3.74
N ASP A 22 -30.22 2.96 -3.41
CA ASP A 22 -29.14 2.31 -2.70
C ASP A 22 -29.16 0.80 -2.97
N THR A 23 -27.98 0.20 -2.91
CA THR A 23 -27.73 -1.22 -3.06
C THR A 23 -26.81 -1.70 -1.96
N ALA A 24 -27.13 -2.84 -1.36
CA ALA A 24 -26.29 -3.41 -0.31
C ALA A 24 -26.10 -4.91 -0.49
N LEU A 25 -24.91 -5.38 -0.15
CA LEU A 25 -24.56 -6.80 -0.17
C LEU A 25 -24.65 -7.40 1.24
N LYS A 26 -25.10 -8.65 1.31
CA LYS A 26 -25.03 -9.45 2.53
C LYS A 26 -24.78 -10.91 2.20
N THR A 27 -23.84 -11.52 2.91
CA THR A 27 -23.53 -12.94 2.77
C THR A 27 -24.13 -13.74 3.92
N PHE A 28 -24.98 -14.71 3.60
CA PHE A 28 -25.51 -15.68 4.55
C PHE A 28 -25.08 -17.09 4.16
N ASN A 29 -24.51 -17.84 5.11
CA ASN A 29 -24.13 -19.23 4.92
C ASN A 29 -23.25 -19.49 3.67
N GLY A 30 -22.43 -18.51 3.27
CA GLY A 30 -21.57 -18.58 2.09
C GLY A 30 -22.24 -18.20 0.77
N GLU A 31 -23.50 -17.77 0.80
CA GLU A 31 -24.20 -17.24 -0.37
C GLU A 31 -24.36 -15.72 -0.24
N THR A 32 -24.02 -14.99 -1.30
CA THR A 32 -24.11 -13.53 -1.34
C THR A 32 -25.42 -13.10 -1.98
N TYR A 33 -26.09 -12.16 -1.32
CA TYR A 33 -27.34 -11.56 -1.76
C TYR A 33 -27.14 -10.06 -1.95
N LEU A 34 -27.76 -9.53 -3.00
CA LEU A 34 -27.86 -8.10 -3.27
C LEU A 34 -29.28 -7.64 -2.91
N TYR A 35 -29.38 -6.59 -2.12
CA TYR A 35 -30.63 -5.91 -1.79
C TYR A 35 -30.63 -4.55 -2.48
N SER A 36 -31.68 -4.27 -3.25
CA SER A 36 -31.88 -2.94 -3.84
C SER A 36 -33.11 -2.29 -3.20
N THR A 37 -33.02 -1.01 -2.87
CA THR A 37 -34.12 -0.27 -2.27
C THR A 37 -34.48 0.97 -3.09
N THR A 38 -35.78 1.22 -3.23
CA THR A 38 -36.31 2.44 -3.87
C THR A 38 -36.85 3.43 -2.83
N GLY A 39 -37.20 4.63 -3.27
CA GLY A 39 -37.72 5.70 -2.40
C GLY A 39 -39.22 5.64 -2.07
N PRO A 40 -39.83 6.79 -1.70
CA PRO A 40 -41.24 6.88 -1.32
C PRO A 40 -42.21 6.20 -2.31
N GLY A 41 -43.03 5.30 -1.81
CA GLY A 41 -43.99 4.49 -2.59
C GLY A 41 -43.39 3.21 -3.18
N GLY A 42 -42.14 2.92 -2.86
CA GLY A 42 -41.34 1.81 -3.36
C GLY A 42 -41.26 0.60 -2.44
N GLY A 43 -40.09 -0.03 -2.42
CA GLY A 43 -39.82 -1.23 -1.64
C GLY A 43 -38.38 -1.74 -1.78
N ILE A 44 -38.17 -2.96 -1.29
CA ILE A 44 -36.91 -3.69 -1.30
C ILE A 44 -37.04 -4.91 -2.21
N VAL A 45 -35.99 -5.21 -2.97
CA VAL A 45 -35.88 -6.44 -3.75
C VAL A 45 -34.64 -7.19 -3.30
N SER A 46 -34.75 -8.51 -3.16
CA SER A 46 -33.63 -9.40 -2.85
C SER A 46 -33.26 -10.24 -4.06
N TRP A 47 -31.97 -10.23 -4.38
CA TRP A 47 -31.37 -10.98 -5.48
C TRP A 47 -30.29 -11.92 -4.95
N ARG A 48 -30.38 -13.20 -5.26
CA ARG A 48 -29.28 -14.14 -5.03
C ARG A 48 -28.26 -14.01 -6.15
N LEU A 49 -27.00 -13.75 -5.80
CA LEU A 49 -25.92 -13.69 -6.77
C LEU A 49 -25.44 -15.09 -7.13
N VAL A 50 -25.23 -15.32 -8.43
CA VAL A 50 -24.86 -16.62 -8.97
C VAL A 50 -23.69 -16.43 -9.93
N ASP A 51 -22.73 -17.34 -9.84
CA ASP A 51 -21.56 -17.36 -10.72
C ASP A 51 -21.98 -17.50 -12.19
N ASN A 52 -21.41 -16.65 -13.05
CA ASN A 52 -21.62 -16.63 -14.50
C ASN A 52 -23.11 -16.64 -14.95
N ALA A 53 -24.01 -16.06 -14.15
CA ALA A 53 -25.45 -16.08 -14.41
C ALA A 53 -26.13 -14.77 -13.98
N ALA A 54 -27.41 -14.64 -14.37
CA ALA A 54 -28.21 -13.51 -13.90
C ALA A 54 -28.43 -13.66 -12.38
N PRO A 55 -28.44 -12.55 -11.63
CA PRO A 55 -28.99 -12.56 -10.29
C PRO A 55 -30.40 -13.14 -10.30
N GLN A 56 -30.68 -14.01 -9.33
CA GLN A 56 -31.98 -14.63 -9.19
C GLN A 56 -32.80 -13.80 -8.21
N GLU A 57 -33.87 -13.17 -8.70
CA GLU A 57 -34.84 -12.53 -7.83
C GLU A 57 -35.44 -13.57 -6.88
N LEU A 58 -35.33 -13.33 -5.58
CA LEU A 58 -35.85 -14.22 -4.54
C LEU A 58 -37.14 -13.69 -3.93
N ASP A 59 -37.17 -12.40 -3.63
CA ASP A 59 -38.26 -11.80 -2.89
C ASP A 59 -38.39 -10.29 -3.16
N GLN A 60 -39.60 -9.77 -2.96
CA GLN A 60 -39.95 -8.36 -3.11
C GLN A 60 -40.82 -7.93 -1.93
N GLN A 61 -40.48 -6.81 -1.30
CA GLN A 61 -41.23 -6.24 -0.20
C GLN A 61 -41.52 -4.77 -0.43
N TYR A 62 -42.78 -4.43 -0.73
CA TYR A 62 -43.24 -3.05 -0.73
C TYR A 62 -43.26 -2.48 0.68
N PHE A 63 -42.97 -1.19 0.81
CA PHE A 63 -43.04 -0.55 2.12
C PHE A 63 -44.45 -0.60 2.71
N ASP A 64 -44.53 -0.91 4.01
CA ASP A 64 -45.79 -0.87 4.76
C ASP A 64 -46.44 0.52 4.64
N VAL A 65 -47.76 0.54 4.57
CA VAL A 65 -48.55 1.77 4.41
C VAL A 65 -48.29 2.81 5.51
N THR A 66 -47.77 2.40 6.66
CA THR A 66 -47.38 3.31 7.75
C THR A 66 -46.15 4.14 7.43
N ILE A 67 -45.21 3.61 6.65
CA ILE A 67 -43.93 4.25 6.33
C ILE A 67 -43.75 4.55 4.85
N ALA A 68 -44.59 4.03 3.96
CA ALA A 68 -44.36 4.03 2.51
C ALA A 68 -44.07 5.41 1.90
N HIS A 69 -44.51 6.51 2.48
CA HIS A 69 -44.22 7.88 1.99
C HIS A 69 -43.23 8.66 2.84
N GLN A 70 -42.51 7.97 3.72
CA GLN A 70 -41.53 8.52 4.66
C GLN A 70 -40.17 7.84 4.54
N VAL A 71 -40.08 6.72 3.80
CA VAL A 71 -38.79 6.06 3.55
C VAL A 71 -37.99 6.92 2.58
N GLY A 72 -36.76 7.24 2.98
CA GLY A 72 -35.75 7.83 2.12
C GLY A 72 -35.30 6.88 1.02
N ARG A 73 -34.06 7.03 0.56
CA ARG A 73 -33.52 6.24 -0.56
C ARG A 73 -32.34 5.34 -0.19
N SER A 74 -31.91 5.35 1.07
CA SER A 74 -30.83 4.51 1.58
C SER A 74 -31.34 3.31 2.41
N GLY A 75 -30.55 2.24 2.43
CA GLY A 75 -30.77 1.14 3.34
C GLY A 75 -29.51 0.32 3.64
N VAL A 76 -29.31 0.03 4.93
CA VAL A 76 -28.08 -0.60 5.42
C VAL A 76 -28.39 -1.91 6.15
N PRO A 77 -27.78 -3.05 5.77
CA PRO A 77 -27.85 -4.29 6.52
C PRO A 77 -27.13 -4.17 7.87
N VAL A 78 -27.82 -4.43 8.97
CA VAL A 78 -27.27 -4.46 10.33
C VAL A 78 -27.65 -5.74 11.06
N HIS A 79 -26.84 -6.14 12.02
CA HIS A 79 -27.15 -7.27 12.91
C HIS A 79 -27.64 -6.78 14.28
N LEU A 80 -28.89 -7.09 14.64
CA LEU A 80 -29.52 -6.71 15.91
C LEU A 80 -30.05 -7.94 16.64
N ALA A 81 -29.47 -8.24 17.82
CA ALA A 81 -29.90 -9.33 18.72
C ALA A 81 -30.15 -10.69 18.06
N GLY A 82 -29.22 -11.12 17.20
CA GLY A 82 -29.30 -12.42 16.54
C GLY A 82 -30.15 -12.43 15.28
N SER A 83 -30.66 -11.28 14.84
CA SER A 83 -31.38 -11.10 13.57
C SER A 83 -30.67 -10.08 12.71
N ASP A 84 -30.54 -10.34 11.43
CA ASP A 84 -30.14 -9.32 10.46
C ASP A 84 -31.37 -8.52 10.04
N GLN A 85 -31.18 -7.22 9.82
CA GLN A 85 -32.22 -6.29 9.41
C GLN A 85 -31.67 -5.35 8.34
N PHE A 86 -32.49 -5.02 7.35
CA PHE A 86 -32.24 -3.96 6.40
C PHE A 86 -32.86 -2.68 6.94
N VAL A 87 -32.05 -1.88 7.62
CA VAL A 87 -32.48 -0.62 8.24
C VAL A 87 -32.64 0.43 7.15
N LEU A 88 -33.78 1.10 7.18
CA LEU A 88 -34.16 2.13 6.23
C LEU A 88 -33.99 3.50 6.88
N ASP A 89 -33.66 4.48 6.05
CA ASP A 89 -33.85 5.88 6.41
C ASP A 89 -35.35 6.22 6.37
N VAL A 90 -35.88 6.76 7.49
CA VAL A 90 -37.32 7.06 7.65
C VAL A 90 -37.50 8.38 8.41
N ASP A 91 -37.89 9.45 7.68
CA ASP A 91 -37.95 10.86 8.14
C ASP A 91 -38.65 11.10 9.49
N THR A 92 -39.65 10.29 9.85
CA THR A 92 -40.44 10.52 11.08
C THR A 92 -40.20 9.49 12.18
N ALA A 93 -39.23 8.59 11.95
CA ALA A 93 -38.95 7.51 12.88
C ALA A 93 -38.31 8.03 14.16
N THR A 94 -38.74 7.46 15.29
CA THR A 94 -38.14 7.77 16.61
C THR A 94 -37.09 6.76 17.05
N GLY A 95 -37.00 5.62 16.37
CA GLY A 95 -35.92 4.64 16.45
C GLY A 95 -35.72 3.99 15.09
N LEU A 96 -34.73 3.10 14.94
CA LEU A 96 -34.47 2.42 13.66
C LEU A 96 -35.68 1.60 13.21
N VAL A 97 -36.00 1.70 11.93
CA VAL A 97 -37.06 0.97 11.24
C VAL A 97 -36.42 0.18 10.11
N GLY A 98 -36.79 -1.09 9.95
CA GLY A 98 -36.20 -1.92 8.91
C GLY A 98 -36.94 -3.23 8.72
N TYR A 99 -36.59 -3.99 7.69
CA TYR A 99 -37.15 -5.33 7.47
C TYR A 99 -36.15 -6.39 7.91
N GLU A 100 -36.63 -7.46 8.54
CA GLU A 100 -35.78 -8.62 8.83
C GLU A 100 -35.19 -9.21 7.54
N LEU A 101 -33.91 -9.59 7.58
CA LEU A 101 -33.24 -10.31 6.50
C LEU A 101 -33.05 -11.76 6.91
N ASN A 102 -33.72 -12.67 6.23
CA ASN A 102 -33.61 -14.09 6.52
C ASN A 102 -32.35 -14.67 5.90
N ALA A 103 -31.78 -15.69 6.55
CA ALA A 103 -30.55 -16.34 6.09
C ALA A 103 -30.67 -17.11 4.75
N ASP A 104 -31.88 -17.23 4.20
CA ASP A 104 -32.17 -17.74 2.86
C ASP A 104 -32.33 -16.63 1.80
N GLY A 105 -32.06 -15.39 2.18
CA GLY A 105 -32.15 -14.20 1.33
C GLY A 105 -33.54 -13.57 1.25
N THR A 106 -34.58 -14.18 1.82
CA THR A 106 -35.93 -13.61 1.79
C THR A 106 -36.10 -12.45 2.77
N ILE A 107 -37.10 -11.60 2.52
CA ILE A 107 -37.37 -10.42 3.34
C ILE A 107 -38.47 -10.76 4.35
N GLY A 108 -38.17 -10.55 5.62
CA GLY A 108 -39.07 -10.82 6.74
C GLY A 108 -40.00 -9.64 7.06
N GLY A 109 -40.54 -9.65 8.28
CA GLY A 109 -41.48 -8.61 8.72
C GLY A 109 -40.78 -7.28 9.06
N LEU A 110 -41.57 -6.19 9.02
CA LEU A 110 -41.14 -4.88 9.51
C LEU A 110 -40.80 -4.96 11.00
N GLN A 111 -39.62 -4.45 11.35
CA GLN A 111 -39.09 -4.35 12.70
C GLN A 111 -38.87 -2.87 13.03
N GLU A 112 -39.10 -2.52 14.29
CA GLU A 112 -38.81 -1.20 14.83
C GLU A 112 -38.12 -1.35 16.18
N THR A 113 -37.06 -0.58 16.37
CA THR A 113 -36.44 -0.43 17.69
C THR A 113 -37.24 0.53 18.57
N GLY A 114 -36.95 0.55 19.87
CA GLY A 114 -37.50 1.57 20.75
C GLY A 114 -36.96 2.98 20.43
N THR A 115 -37.60 4.01 20.97
CA THR A 115 -37.16 5.40 20.77
C THR A 115 -35.70 5.61 21.15
N LEU A 116 -34.93 6.18 20.22
CA LEU A 116 -33.52 6.49 20.35
C LEU A 116 -33.30 7.94 20.78
N ILE A 117 -32.20 8.15 21.51
CA ILE A 117 -31.74 9.48 21.90
C ILE A 117 -30.97 10.07 20.72
N GLY A 118 -31.68 10.75 19.82
CA GLY A 118 -31.10 11.29 18.58
C GLY A 118 -32.08 11.26 17.40
N GLY A 119 -33.12 10.41 17.49
CA GLY A 119 -34.07 10.14 16.40
C GLY A 119 -33.82 8.77 15.77
N GLY A 120 -34.79 8.30 14.99
CA GLY A 120 -34.68 7.10 14.16
C GLY A 120 -34.34 7.41 12.71
N ASP A 121 -34.46 8.66 12.31
CA ASP A 121 -33.98 9.24 11.06
C ASP A 121 -32.43 9.28 11.07
N VAL A 122 -31.82 8.60 10.10
CA VAL A 122 -30.37 8.33 10.07
C VAL A 122 -29.82 8.46 8.65
N ALA A 123 -28.79 9.29 8.50
CA ALA A 123 -28.06 9.46 7.23
C ALA A 123 -27.05 8.33 6.98
N ALA A 124 -26.44 7.79 8.03
CA ALA A 124 -25.42 6.75 7.92
C ALA A 124 -25.38 5.86 9.16
N VAL A 125 -25.01 4.59 8.93
CA VAL A 125 -24.93 3.56 9.96
C VAL A 125 -23.63 2.79 9.82
N ALA A 126 -22.87 2.70 10.91
CA ALA A 126 -21.68 1.85 10.99
C ALA A 126 -21.83 0.85 12.14
N GLN A 127 -21.43 -0.41 11.92
CA GLN A 127 -21.50 -1.47 12.92
C GLN A 127 -20.11 -2.02 13.24
N MET A 128 -19.79 -2.16 14.52
CA MET A 128 -18.53 -2.73 14.99
C MET A 128 -18.70 -3.52 16.28
N THR A 129 -17.69 -4.32 16.61
CA THR A 129 -17.62 -5.02 17.91
C THR A 129 -16.42 -4.52 18.70
N VAL A 130 -16.64 -4.15 19.97
CA VAL A 130 -15.61 -3.76 20.94
C VAL A 130 -15.66 -4.70 22.14
N GLY A 131 -14.62 -5.53 22.28
CA GLY A 131 -14.58 -6.61 23.26
C GLY A 131 -15.66 -7.65 22.96
N THR A 132 -16.71 -7.69 23.78
CA THR A 132 -17.88 -8.57 23.57
C THR A 132 -19.16 -7.79 23.30
N ASN A 133 -19.08 -6.48 23.08
CA ASN A 133 -20.23 -5.63 22.84
C ASN A 133 -20.34 -5.33 21.35
N ASP A 134 -21.50 -5.63 20.77
CA ASP A 134 -21.86 -5.15 19.44
C ASP A 134 -22.37 -3.72 19.55
N LEU A 135 -21.86 -2.85 18.70
CA LEU A 135 -22.10 -1.43 18.70
C LEU A 135 -22.65 -0.98 17.35
N LEU A 136 -23.59 -0.04 17.38
CA LEU A 136 -24.00 0.74 16.22
C LEU A 136 -23.59 2.20 16.44
N VAL A 137 -23.00 2.79 15.40
CA VAL A 137 -22.75 4.23 15.30
C VAL A 137 -23.74 4.78 14.28
N LEU A 138 -24.55 5.74 14.71
CA LEU A 138 -25.63 6.32 13.92
C LEU A 138 -25.36 7.81 13.72
N ALA A 139 -25.38 8.27 12.47
CA ALA A 139 -25.44 9.69 12.14
C ALA A 139 -26.90 10.12 12.03
N HIS A 140 -27.37 10.95 12.96
CA HIS A 140 -28.76 11.39 13.00
C HIS A 140 -28.94 12.69 12.21
N GLU A 141 -29.83 12.68 11.20
CA GLU A 141 -30.06 13.84 10.33
C GLU A 141 -30.61 15.05 11.10
N ASP A 142 -31.68 14.82 11.86
CA ASP A 142 -32.46 15.84 12.56
C ASP A 142 -31.66 16.59 13.64
N THR A 143 -30.70 15.92 14.27
CA THR A 143 -29.99 16.45 15.44
C THR A 143 -28.56 16.88 15.14
N GLY A 144 -27.98 16.44 14.01
CA GLY A 144 -26.57 16.65 13.70
C GLY A 144 -25.65 16.04 14.75
N GLN A 145 -26.03 14.87 15.24
CA GLN A 145 -25.29 14.10 16.23
C GLN A 145 -24.90 12.74 15.67
N ILE A 146 -23.69 12.32 16.01
CA ILE A 146 -23.24 10.94 15.83
C ILE A 146 -23.38 10.25 17.18
N GLY A 147 -24.31 9.31 17.29
CA GLY A 147 -24.58 8.53 18.50
C GLY A 147 -23.94 7.15 18.43
N THR A 148 -23.25 6.73 19.48
CA THR A 148 -22.76 5.35 19.62
C THR A 148 -23.65 4.59 20.59
N TYR A 149 -24.18 3.46 20.15
CA TYR A 149 -25.13 2.65 20.87
C TYR A 149 -24.62 1.24 21.08
N ARG A 150 -24.84 0.69 22.28
CA ARG A 150 -24.72 -0.75 22.51
C ARG A 150 -25.98 -1.46 22.02
N VAL A 151 -25.80 -2.56 21.30
CA VAL A 151 -26.87 -3.52 20.98
C VAL A 151 -27.09 -4.43 22.18
N ASN A 152 -28.27 -4.35 22.79
CA ASN A 152 -28.64 -5.24 23.89
C ASN A 152 -29.11 -6.59 23.35
N GLY A 153 -29.10 -7.62 24.21
CA GLY A 153 -29.51 -8.98 23.82
C GLY A 153 -30.99 -9.14 23.43
N ASP A 154 -31.80 -8.09 23.56
CA ASP A 154 -33.19 -8.03 23.10
C ASP A 154 -33.40 -7.17 21.84
N GLY A 155 -32.32 -6.63 21.28
CA GLY A 155 -32.31 -5.82 20.05
C GLY A 155 -32.49 -4.33 20.32
N SER A 156 -32.77 -3.94 21.56
CA SER A 156 -32.83 -2.53 21.94
C SER A 156 -31.44 -1.90 21.93
N LEU A 157 -31.40 -0.60 21.66
CA LEU A 157 -30.16 0.18 21.61
C LEU A 157 -30.04 1.03 22.87
N SER A 158 -28.83 1.09 23.45
CA SER A 158 -28.53 1.93 24.60
C SER A 158 -27.36 2.86 24.30
N LEU A 159 -27.61 4.17 24.36
CA LEU A 159 -26.60 5.19 24.07
C LEU A 159 -25.41 5.08 25.03
N ILE A 160 -24.20 5.01 24.47
CA ILE A 160 -22.92 5.05 25.16
C ILE A 160 -22.45 6.50 25.25
N ASN A 161 -22.28 7.15 24.10
CA ASN A 161 -21.95 8.56 23.99
C ASN A 161 -22.50 9.14 22.68
N SER A 162 -22.46 10.46 22.57
CA SER A 162 -22.75 11.17 21.33
C SER A 162 -21.71 12.28 21.15
N VAL A 163 -21.34 12.52 19.89
CA VAL A 163 -20.49 13.63 19.45
C VAL A 163 -21.27 14.47 18.42
N THR A 164 -20.89 15.72 18.26
CA THR A 164 -21.51 16.60 17.24
C THR A 164 -20.91 16.29 15.87
N GLY A 165 -21.76 16.13 14.87
CA GLY A 165 -21.34 15.90 13.48
C GLY A 165 -22.56 15.64 12.61
N GLN A 166 -22.68 16.36 11.49
CA GLN A 166 -23.57 15.97 10.39
C GLN A 166 -22.69 15.27 9.38
N VAL A 167 -22.99 14.03 9.07
CA VAL A 167 -22.15 13.20 8.21
C VAL A 167 -23.07 12.36 7.34
N ASP A 168 -22.67 12.20 6.08
CA ASP A 168 -23.43 11.52 5.03
C ASP A 168 -22.94 10.07 4.88
N ALA A 169 -21.71 9.78 5.30
CA ALA A 169 -21.14 8.43 5.29
C ALA A 169 -20.36 8.14 6.57
N LEU A 170 -20.43 6.89 7.02
CA LEU A 170 -19.71 6.37 8.18
C LEU A 170 -19.08 5.02 7.84
N GLN A 171 -17.78 4.89 8.07
CA GLN A 171 -17.06 3.63 7.89
C GLN A 171 -16.26 3.25 9.14
N VAL A 172 -16.15 1.96 9.40
CA VAL A 172 -15.31 1.41 10.48
C VAL A 172 -14.00 0.97 9.87
N LEU A 173 -12.88 1.49 10.38
CA LEU A 173 -11.55 1.11 9.94
C LEU A 173 -10.67 0.69 11.13
N PRO A 174 -10.30 -0.58 11.23
CA PRO A 174 -9.29 -1.02 12.19
C PRO A 174 -7.89 -0.53 11.80
N VAL A 175 -7.04 -0.26 12.79
CA VAL A 175 -5.59 -0.07 12.64
C VAL A 175 -4.92 -0.76 13.83
N ASP A 176 -4.10 -1.77 13.56
CA ASP A 176 -3.54 -2.67 14.58
C ASP A 176 -4.64 -3.24 15.51
N SER A 177 -4.62 -2.84 16.78
CA SER A 177 -5.58 -3.25 17.83
C SER A 177 -6.61 -2.17 18.15
N ARG A 178 -6.63 -1.07 17.40
CA ARG A 178 -7.55 0.05 17.58
C ARG A 178 -8.58 0.05 16.45
N GLN A 179 -9.74 0.60 16.75
CA GLN A 179 -10.79 0.88 15.78
C GLN A 179 -10.98 2.39 15.68
N PHE A 180 -11.27 2.82 14.46
CA PHE A 180 -11.61 4.19 14.14
C PHE A 180 -12.92 4.23 13.37
N ILE A 181 -13.64 5.33 13.51
CA ILE A 181 -14.74 5.70 12.61
C ILE A 181 -14.23 6.80 11.69
N VAL A 182 -14.39 6.59 10.39
CA VAL A 182 -14.17 7.61 9.37
C VAL A 182 -15.53 8.14 8.97
N ALA A 183 -15.68 9.46 8.99
CA ALA A 183 -16.93 10.12 8.65
C ALA A 183 -16.71 11.21 7.59
N ALA A 184 -17.56 11.23 6.57
CA ALA A 184 -17.58 12.28 5.57
C ALA A 184 -18.79 13.20 5.75
N ASP A 185 -18.55 14.50 5.58
CA ASP A 185 -19.56 15.54 5.60
C ASP A 185 -19.53 16.26 4.25
N SER A 186 -20.54 15.98 3.43
CA SER A 186 -20.72 16.49 2.08
C SER A 186 -20.88 18.02 2.10
N VAL A 187 -21.64 18.54 3.05
CA VAL A 187 -21.98 19.96 3.19
C VAL A 187 -20.77 20.80 3.61
N ARG A 188 -19.95 20.27 4.52
CA ARG A 188 -18.73 20.96 4.99
C ARG A 188 -17.49 20.60 4.18
N SER A 189 -17.59 19.64 3.26
CA SER A 189 -16.45 19.14 2.48
C SER A 189 -15.30 18.70 3.39
N SER A 190 -15.60 17.83 4.36
CA SER A 190 -14.63 17.38 5.36
C SER A 190 -14.69 15.89 5.62
N ILE A 191 -13.52 15.31 5.89
CA ILE A 191 -13.37 13.94 6.39
C ILE A 191 -12.81 13.98 7.81
N THR A 192 -13.51 13.38 8.75
CA THR A 192 -13.18 13.37 10.17
C THR A 192 -12.99 11.95 10.67
N THR A 193 -11.91 11.74 11.41
CA THR A 193 -11.64 10.45 12.06
C THR A 193 -12.01 10.54 13.54
N TYR A 194 -12.65 9.50 14.07
CA TYR A 194 -12.93 9.36 15.50
C TYR A 194 -12.24 8.12 16.04
N ALA A 195 -11.44 8.27 17.09
CA ALA A 195 -10.90 7.13 17.81
C ALA A 195 -12.00 6.48 18.66
N VAL A 196 -12.09 5.15 18.59
CA VAL A 196 -13.01 4.35 19.41
C VAL A 196 -12.29 3.92 20.69
N ASP A 197 -12.85 4.27 21.85
CA ASP A 197 -12.36 3.75 23.13
C ASP A 197 -12.59 2.23 23.19
N GLN A 198 -11.50 1.45 23.24
CA GLN A 198 -11.54 -0.01 23.15
C GLN A 198 -12.17 -0.72 24.36
N SER A 199 -12.55 0.02 25.41
CA SER A 199 -13.20 -0.53 26.60
C SER A 199 -14.70 -0.22 26.67
N THR A 200 -15.10 0.93 26.13
CA THR A 200 -16.46 1.45 26.23
C THR A 200 -17.18 1.54 24.90
N GLY A 201 -16.45 1.68 23.79
CA GLY A 201 -16.96 2.03 22.47
C GLY A 201 -17.12 3.53 22.25
N ALA A 202 -16.82 4.38 23.24
CA ALA A 202 -17.07 5.81 23.13
C ALA A 202 -16.18 6.47 22.06
N LEU A 203 -16.80 7.31 21.21
CA LEU A 203 -16.08 8.06 20.18
C LEU A 203 -15.40 9.31 20.73
N ARG A 204 -14.18 9.55 20.26
CA ARG A 204 -13.45 10.81 20.45
C ARG A 204 -12.90 11.29 19.11
N GLU A 205 -13.32 12.48 18.69
CA GLU A 205 -12.81 13.12 17.48
C GLU A 205 -11.28 13.27 17.51
N MET A 206 -10.66 12.97 16.38
CA MET A 206 -9.26 13.22 16.10
C MET A 206 -9.15 14.53 15.32
N GLY A 207 -8.48 15.53 15.89
CA GLY A 207 -8.13 16.74 15.15
C GLY A 207 -6.85 16.54 14.33
N GLY A 208 -6.66 17.30 13.26
CA GLY A 208 -5.38 17.34 12.52
C GLY A 208 -5.42 17.09 11.02
N ASN A 209 -6.59 16.85 10.43
CA ASN A 209 -6.73 16.50 9.00
C ASN A 209 -6.53 17.67 8.01
N SER A 210 -5.75 18.71 8.36
CA SER A 210 -5.52 19.87 7.48
C SER A 210 -4.81 19.51 6.17
N ALA A 211 -4.11 18.37 6.10
CA ALA A 211 -3.52 17.87 4.86
C ALA A 211 -4.60 17.56 3.80
N ILE A 212 -5.77 17.09 4.23
CA ILE A 212 -6.91 16.79 3.36
C ILE A 212 -7.58 18.07 2.85
N GLU A 213 -7.60 19.13 3.68
CA GLU A 213 -8.16 20.44 3.27
C GLU A 213 -7.43 21.02 2.04
N MET A 214 -6.15 20.67 1.83
CA MET A 214 -5.36 21.13 0.69
C MET A 214 -5.63 20.34 -0.60
N LEU A 215 -6.18 19.13 -0.51
CA LEU A 215 -6.56 18.35 -1.70
C LEU A 215 -7.74 18.99 -2.44
N GLY A 216 -8.58 19.76 -1.74
CA GLY A 216 -9.75 20.38 -2.34
C GLY A 216 -10.85 19.37 -2.69
N ILE A 217 -10.98 18.31 -1.88
CA ILE A 217 -12.11 17.37 -1.97
C ILE A 217 -13.39 18.15 -1.62
N SER A 218 -14.26 18.33 -2.62
CA SER A 218 -15.51 19.07 -2.46
C SER A 218 -16.69 18.12 -2.55
N THR A 219 -17.61 18.21 -1.61
CA THR A 219 -18.81 17.36 -1.49
C THR A 219 -18.45 15.86 -1.49
N PRO A 220 -17.80 15.34 -0.42
CA PRO A 220 -17.55 13.91 -0.31
C PRO A 220 -18.88 13.15 -0.22
N THR A 221 -19.19 12.36 -1.25
CA THR A 221 -20.47 11.64 -1.42
C THR A 221 -20.37 10.19 -1.01
N ALA A 222 -19.20 9.57 -1.19
CA ALA A 222 -18.93 8.21 -0.74
C ALA A 222 -17.55 8.10 -0.10
N VAL A 223 -17.47 7.26 0.93
CA VAL A 223 -16.23 6.87 1.59
C VAL A 223 -16.25 5.37 1.78
N GLU A 224 -15.20 4.71 1.33
CA GLU A 224 -14.96 3.29 1.58
C GLU A 224 -13.64 3.11 2.31
N THR A 225 -13.52 1.98 2.98
CA THR A 225 -12.31 1.63 3.72
C THR A 225 -11.92 0.18 3.47
N ILE A 226 -10.62 -0.08 3.43
CA ILE A 226 -10.10 -1.44 3.23
C ILE A 226 -8.78 -1.63 3.98
N GLN A 227 -8.55 -2.85 4.49
CA GLN A 227 -7.25 -3.26 5.01
C GLN A 227 -6.59 -4.20 4.03
N VAL A 228 -5.52 -3.75 3.37
CA VAL A 228 -4.79 -4.52 2.36
C VAL A 228 -3.32 -4.07 2.37
N TYR A 229 -2.42 -4.94 1.93
CA TYR A 229 -0.97 -4.67 1.91
C TYR A 229 -0.39 -4.28 3.28
N GLY A 230 -1.00 -4.77 4.37
CA GLY A 230 -0.58 -4.47 5.74
C GLY A 230 -0.95 -3.06 6.23
N LYS A 231 -1.71 -2.30 5.44
CA LYS A 231 -2.12 -0.91 5.74
C LYS A 231 -3.64 -0.76 5.79
N SER A 232 -4.08 0.34 6.36
CA SER A 232 -5.50 0.71 6.48
C SER A 232 -5.79 1.93 5.61
N TRP A 233 -6.63 1.75 4.59
CA TRP A 233 -6.88 2.72 3.55
C TRP A 233 -8.28 3.32 3.65
N VAL A 234 -8.38 4.61 3.35
CA VAL A 234 -9.62 5.34 3.17
C VAL A 234 -9.66 5.87 1.74
N ILE A 235 -10.71 5.53 1.00
CA ILE A 235 -10.95 6.02 -0.35
C ILE A 235 -12.14 6.98 -0.28
N VAL A 236 -11.97 8.19 -0.79
CA VAL A 236 -12.98 9.26 -0.73
C VAL A 236 -13.33 9.72 -2.13
N ALA A 237 -14.63 9.69 -2.45
CA ALA A 237 -15.20 10.27 -3.65
C ALA A 237 -15.67 11.69 -3.37
N GLY A 238 -15.14 12.68 -4.09
CA GLY A 238 -15.59 14.07 -4.02
C GLY A 238 -16.35 14.46 -5.27
N ALA A 239 -17.68 14.53 -5.19
CA ALA A 239 -18.56 14.78 -6.34
C ALA A 239 -18.27 16.13 -7.00
N GLU A 240 -18.31 17.24 -6.26
CA GLU A 240 -18.16 18.57 -6.87
C GLU A 240 -16.72 18.85 -7.32
N SER A 241 -15.75 18.15 -6.74
CA SER A 241 -14.34 18.17 -7.15
C SER A 241 -14.01 17.20 -8.29
N ASN A 242 -14.94 16.33 -8.70
CA ASN A 242 -14.72 15.25 -9.66
C ASN A 242 -13.50 14.39 -9.33
N SER A 243 -13.35 14.00 -8.06
CA SER A 243 -12.10 13.43 -7.55
C SER A 243 -12.27 12.12 -6.79
N LEU A 244 -11.24 11.28 -6.86
CA LEU A 244 -11.02 10.17 -5.93
C LEU A 244 -9.72 10.44 -5.16
N SER A 245 -9.75 10.24 -3.85
CA SER A 245 -8.58 10.40 -2.98
C SER A 245 -8.33 9.13 -2.19
N VAL A 246 -7.07 8.70 -2.12
CA VAL A 246 -6.63 7.59 -1.27
C VAL A 246 -5.81 8.15 -0.11
N LEU A 247 -6.15 7.73 1.09
CA LEU A 247 -5.50 8.16 2.32
C LEU A 247 -5.13 6.93 3.16
N GLU A 248 -3.91 6.91 3.69
CA GLU A 248 -3.50 5.95 4.72
C GLU A 248 -3.98 6.46 6.09
N LEU A 249 -4.63 5.60 6.87
CA LEU A 249 -4.99 5.87 8.26
C LEU A 249 -3.90 5.34 9.20
N GLY A 250 -3.17 6.26 9.83
CA GLY A 250 -2.15 5.94 10.82
C GLY A 250 -2.71 5.45 12.15
N SER A 251 -1.89 4.76 12.95
CA SER A 251 -2.27 4.28 14.29
C SER A 251 -2.52 5.39 15.31
N ASP A 252 -2.08 6.61 14.99
CA ASP A 252 -2.37 7.85 15.72
C ASP A 252 -3.73 8.47 15.35
N GLY A 253 -4.41 7.93 14.34
CA GLY A 253 -5.71 8.38 13.84
C GLY A 253 -5.63 9.52 12.81
N GLN A 254 -4.43 9.87 12.33
CA GLN A 254 -4.26 10.86 11.26
C GLN A 254 -4.38 10.21 9.89
N LEU A 255 -4.88 10.98 8.93
CA LEU A 255 -4.99 10.58 7.53
C LEU A 255 -3.88 11.23 6.72
N THR A 256 -3.12 10.39 6.01
CA THR A 256 -2.05 10.82 5.10
C THR A 256 -2.47 10.55 3.65
N PRO A 257 -2.70 11.59 2.83
CA PRO A 257 -2.99 11.40 1.41
C PRO A 257 -1.83 10.70 0.68
N THR A 258 -2.13 9.65 -0.08
CA THR A 258 -1.14 8.96 -0.95
C THR A 258 -1.46 9.13 -2.42
N ASN A 259 -2.73 9.35 -2.77
CA ASN A 259 -3.12 9.58 -4.15
C ASN A 259 -4.35 10.47 -4.25
N HIS A 260 -4.39 11.31 -5.28
CA HIS A 260 -5.52 12.17 -5.60
C HIS A 260 -5.63 12.29 -7.12
N VAL A 261 -6.73 11.78 -7.65
CA VAL A 261 -7.00 11.72 -9.09
C VAL A 261 -8.27 12.46 -9.44
N LEU A 262 -8.25 13.16 -10.56
CA LEU A 262 -9.37 13.89 -11.11
C LEU A 262 -9.92 13.18 -12.35
N ASP A 263 -11.22 13.26 -12.50
CA ASP A 263 -11.93 12.73 -13.66
C ASP A 263 -11.42 13.37 -14.96
N THR A 264 -11.47 12.55 -16.00
CA THR A 264 -11.30 12.93 -17.40
C THR A 264 -12.42 12.28 -18.21
N LEU A 265 -12.65 12.77 -19.43
CA LEU A 265 -13.62 12.15 -20.35
C LEU A 265 -13.34 10.68 -20.69
N HIS A 266 -12.15 10.16 -20.38
CA HIS A 266 -11.85 8.73 -20.53
C HIS A 266 -12.24 7.93 -19.30
N THR A 267 -12.11 8.52 -18.11
CA THR A 267 -12.33 7.81 -16.87
C THR A 267 -13.81 7.69 -16.53
N ARG A 268 -14.65 8.73 -16.74
CA ARG A 268 -16.13 8.67 -16.63
C ARG A 268 -16.67 8.62 -15.19
N PHE A 269 -15.93 9.18 -14.23
CA PHE A 269 -16.38 9.31 -12.85
C PHE A 269 -16.63 10.78 -12.44
N GLU A 270 -16.87 11.70 -13.39
CA GLU A 270 -17.28 13.07 -13.08
C GLU A 270 -18.44 13.06 -12.07
N SER A 271 -18.45 13.94 -11.07
CA SER A 271 -19.48 13.97 -10.04
C SER A 271 -19.73 12.57 -9.45
N VAL A 272 -18.69 11.92 -8.96
CA VAL A 272 -18.76 10.59 -8.34
C VAL A 272 -19.91 10.54 -7.32
N GLN A 273 -20.88 9.67 -7.53
CA GLN A 273 -22.00 9.51 -6.60
C GLN A 273 -21.74 8.40 -5.60
N ASP A 274 -21.13 7.30 -6.07
CA ASP A 274 -20.86 6.13 -5.25
C ASP A 274 -19.53 5.46 -5.65
N LEU A 275 -18.95 4.72 -4.73
CA LEU A 275 -17.71 3.97 -4.92
C LEU A 275 -17.73 2.69 -4.09
N SER A 276 -17.08 1.62 -4.56
CA SER A 276 -16.99 0.36 -3.85
C SER A 276 -15.57 -0.20 -3.97
N VAL A 277 -15.10 -0.81 -2.88
CA VAL A 277 -13.75 -1.35 -2.78
C VAL A 277 -13.80 -2.81 -2.37
N ILE A 278 -12.99 -3.65 -3.02
CA ILE A 278 -12.93 -5.08 -2.73
C ILE A 278 -11.50 -5.60 -2.87
N GLU A 279 -11.10 -6.51 -1.98
CA GLU A 279 -9.87 -7.28 -2.11
C GLU A 279 -10.19 -8.66 -2.71
N VAL A 280 -9.40 -9.07 -3.70
CA VAL A 280 -9.37 -10.44 -4.21
C VAL A 280 -7.93 -10.92 -4.23
N ASP A 281 -7.65 -12.01 -3.52
CA ASP A 281 -6.33 -12.67 -3.47
C ASP A 281 -5.16 -11.70 -3.19
N GLY A 282 -5.34 -10.78 -2.25
CA GLY A 282 -4.32 -9.80 -1.87
C GLY A 282 -4.24 -8.58 -2.78
N ARG A 283 -5.07 -8.47 -3.83
CA ARG A 283 -5.15 -7.29 -4.70
C ARG A 283 -6.43 -6.50 -4.45
N ALA A 284 -6.28 -5.19 -4.25
CA ALA A 284 -7.42 -4.29 -4.07
C ALA A 284 -7.90 -3.70 -5.40
N PHE A 285 -9.22 -3.65 -5.56
CA PHE A 285 -9.93 -3.04 -6.68
C PHE A 285 -10.86 -1.94 -6.17
N VAL A 286 -10.92 -0.84 -6.90
CA VAL A 286 -11.81 0.29 -6.62
C VAL A 286 -12.67 0.51 -7.85
N VAL A 287 -13.99 0.55 -7.65
CA VAL A 287 -14.96 0.85 -8.70
C VAL A 287 -15.66 2.15 -8.35
N ALA A 288 -15.73 3.08 -9.30
CA ALA A 288 -16.37 4.37 -9.12
C ALA A 288 -17.41 4.62 -10.22
N GLY A 289 -18.54 5.21 -9.85
CA GLY A 289 -19.60 5.62 -10.77
C GLY A 289 -20.03 7.05 -10.50
N GLY A 290 -20.31 7.80 -11.57
CA GLY A 290 -20.64 9.23 -11.46
C GLY A 290 -21.66 9.72 -12.48
N GLY A 291 -21.73 11.04 -12.57
CA GLY A 291 -22.59 11.82 -13.46
C GLY A 291 -22.15 11.92 -14.93
N ASP A 292 -20.95 11.46 -15.31
CA ASP A 292 -20.55 11.33 -16.74
C ASP A 292 -20.89 9.95 -17.31
N ASP A 293 -22.04 9.41 -16.89
CA ASP A 293 -22.70 8.24 -17.45
C ASP A 293 -21.74 7.04 -17.65
N GLY A 294 -21.04 6.62 -16.59
CA GLY A 294 -20.08 5.53 -16.70
C GLY A 294 -19.60 4.94 -15.38
N ILE A 295 -18.86 3.83 -15.51
CA ILE A 295 -18.22 3.10 -14.41
C ILE A 295 -16.73 2.98 -14.72
N THR A 296 -15.89 3.29 -13.73
CA THR A 296 -14.44 3.15 -13.80
C THR A 296 -13.95 2.04 -12.89
N LEU A 297 -12.98 1.26 -13.36
CA LEU A 297 -12.24 0.28 -12.57
C LEU A 297 -10.79 0.73 -12.36
N PHE A 298 -10.37 0.72 -11.11
CA PHE A 298 -8.98 0.88 -10.69
C PHE A 298 -8.51 -0.35 -9.92
N THR A 299 -7.20 -0.55 -9.87
CA THR A 299 -6.54 -1.33 -8.81
C THR A 299 -5.65 -0.42 -7.99
N MET A 300 -5.50 -0.72 -6.70
CA MET A 300 -4.67 0.05 -5.79
C MET A 300 -3.34 -0.67 -5.56
N THR A 301 -2.23 0.07 -5.66
CA THR A 301 -0.88 -0.41 -5.36
C THR A 301 -0.63 -0.50 -3.85
N PRO A 302 0.43 -1.21 -3.41
CA PRO A 302 0.82 -1.28 -1.99
C PRO A 302 1.08 0.07 -1.31
N ASP A 303 1.46 1.10 -2.07
CA ASP A 303 1.67 2.47 -1.59
C ASP A 303 0.46 3.39 -1.81
N GLY A 304 -0.68 2.84 -2.22
CA GLY A 304 -1.95 3.58 -2.27
C GLY A 304 -2.15 4.43 -3.52
N GLN A 305 -1.47 4.13 -4.62
CA GLN A 305 -1.70 4.72 -5.94
C GLN A 305 -2.84 3.97 -6.65
N LEU A 306 -3.79 4.69 -7.26
CA LEU A 306 -4.85 4.09 -8.08
C LEU A 306 -4.40 3.95 -9.53
N ILE A 307 -4.17 2.73 -10.00
CA ILE A 307 -3.89 2.45 -11.41
C ILE A 307 -5.21 2.22 -12.13
N HIS A 308 -5.49 3.03 -13.16
CA HIS A 308 -6.66 2.88 -14.02
C HIS A 308 -6.55 1.59 -14.83
N LEU A 309 -7.59 0.77 -14.81
CA LEU A 309 -7.64 -0.49 -15.56
C LEU A 309 -8.57 -0.41 -16.76
N ASP A 310 -9.77 0.13 -16.55
CA ASP A 310 -10.78 0.24 -17.60
C ASP A 310 -11.89 1.22 -17.23
N SER A 311 -12.60 1.71 -18.24
CA SER A 311 -13.80 2.53 -18.08
C SER A 311 -14.89 2.08 -19.05
N PHE A 312 -16.09 1.86 -18.51
CA PHE A 312 -17.26 1.50 -19.28
C PHE A 312 -18.23 2.69 -19.33
N ALA A 313 -18.39 3.27 -20.52
CA ALA A 313 -19.33 4.36 -20.76
C ALA A 313 -20.74 3.84 -21.07
N ASP A 314 -21.75 4.65 -20.76
CA ASP A 314 -23.15 4.33 -21.04
C ASP A 314 -23.41 4.08 -22.52
N THR A 315 -24.34 3.18 -22.74
CA THR A 315 -24.87 2.76 -24.03
C THR A 315 -26.39 2.67 -23.91
N LEU A 316 -27.07 2.63 -25.05
CA LEU A 316 -28.53 2.46 -25.08
C LEU A 316 -29.02 1.19 -24.37
N ASP A 317 -28.16 0.19 -24.17
CA ASP A 317 -28.49 -1.08 -23.56
C ASP A 317 -28.05 -1.19 -22.09
N SER A 318 -27.11 -0.35 -21.63
CA SER A 318 -26.49 -0.47 -20.31
C SER A 318 -27.14 0.37 -19.22
N GLY A 319 -27.82 1.47 -19.55
CA GLY A 319 -28.64 2.23 -18.59
C GLY A 319 -27.88 2.90 -17.43
N LEU A 320 -26.67 3.40 -17.69
CA LEU A 320 -25.77 4.00 -16.68
C LEU A 320 -25.89 5.53 -16.57
N GLN A 321 -27.02 6.12 -16.97
CA GLN A 321 -27.19 7.57 -16.98
C GLN A 321 -27.25 8.18 -15.58
N ASN A 322 -26.17 8.86 -15.19
CA ASN A 322 -25.88 9.33 -13.83
C ASN A 322 -26.02 8.19 -12.82
N VAL A 323 -24.92 7.45 -12.61
CA VAL A 323 -24.90 6.35 -11.64
C VAL A 323 -25.31 6.88 -10.26
N GLU A 324 -26.25 6.21 -9.61
CA GLU A 324 -26.78 6.59 -8.29
C GLU A 324 -26.09 5.82 -7.17
N THR A 325 -25.96 4.50 -7.33
CA THR A 325 -25.38 3.60 -6.34
C THR A 325 -24.70 2.45 -7.05
N LEU A 326 -23.68 1.88 -6.43
CA LEU A 326 -22.97 0.72 -6.93
C LEU A 326 -22.58 -0.27 -5.82
N SER A 327 -22.58 -1.55 -6.18
CA SER A 327 -22.16 -2.65 -5.30
C SER A 327 -21.27 -3.61 -6.07
N VAL A 328 -20.16 -4.04 -5.48
CA VAL A 328 -19.24 -5.01 -6.08
C VAL A 328 -19.18 -6.28 -5.24
N ALA A 329 -19.45 -7.42 -5.86
CA ALA A 329 -19.37 -8.73 -5.22
C ALA A 329 -18.37 -9.64 -5.93
N HIS A 330 -17.50 -10.32 -5.18
CA HIS A 330 -16.67 -11.39 -5.71
C HIS A 330 -17.45 -12.71 -5.71
N ILE A 331 -17.77 -13.24 -6.89
CA ILE A 331 -18.55 -14.47 -7.08
C ILE A 331 -17.83 -15.36 -8.09
N GLY A 332 -17.40 -16.55 -7.64
CA GLY A 332 -16.68 -17.48 -8.51
C GLY A 332 -15.32 -16.92 -8.89
N GLU A 333 -15.07 -16.74 -10.19
CA GLU A 333 -13.83 -16.18 -10.75
C GLU A 333 -14.06 -14.75 -11.30
N ALA A 334 -15.12 -14.07 -10.87
CA ALA A 334 -15.48 -12.73 -11.36
C ALA A 334 -15.85 -11.77 -10.23
N LEU A 335 -15.47 -10.51 -10.39
CA LEU A 335 -16.15 -9.40 -9.74
C LEU A 335 -17.44 -9.11 -10.53
N GLN A 336 -18.58 -9.07 -9.84
CA GLN A 336 -19.85 -8.62 -10.39
C GLN A 336 -20.13 -7.23 -9.85
N VAL A 337 -20.23 -6.24 -10.76
CA VAL A 337 -20.56 -4.86 -10.44
C VAL A 337 -22.03 -4.65 -10.75
N PHE A 338 -22.79 -4.17 -9.77
CA PHE A 338 -24.18 -3.75 -9.93
C PHE A 338 -24.25 -2.25 -9.79
N ALA A 339 -24.87 -1.57 -10.75
CA ALA A 339 -25.09 -0.14 -10.70
C ALA A 339 -26.57 0.18 -10.95
N ALA A 340 -27.14 1.08 -10.16
CA ALA A 340 -28.39 1.73 -10.49
C ALA A 340 -28.11 3.13 -11.04
N SER A 341 -29.02 3.65 -11.86
CA SER A 341 -28.90 5.02 -12.39
C SER A 341 -30.07 5.91 -11.98
N GLN A 342 -29.87 7.22 -12.05
CA GLN A 342 -30.89 8.20 -11.68
C GLN A 342 -32.03 8.29 -12.70
N GLN A 343 -31.82 7.79 -13.92
CA GLN A 343 -32.76 7.93 -15.03
C GLN A 343 -33.34 6.60 -15.50
N ASP A 344 -32.53 5.55 -15.61
CA ASP A 344 -32.95 4.27 -16.17
C ASP A 344 -33.48 3.33 -15.09
N ALA A 345 -34.40 2.46 -15.49
CA ALA A 345 -35.00 1.50 -14.58
C ALA A 345 -34.20 0.19 -14.53
N GLY A 346 -34.01 -0.34 -13.33
CA GLY A 346 -33.30 -1.59 -13.07
C GLY A 346 -31.84 -1.39 -12.66
N LEU A 347 -31.11 -2.49 -12.61
CA LEU A 347 -29.71 -2.58 -12.25
C LEU A 347 -28.89 -3.03 -13.47
N THR A 348 -27.86 -2.27 -13.81
CA THR A 348 -26.81 -2.70 -14.74
C THR A 348 -25.92 -3.71 -14.05
N GLN A 349 -25.69 -4.87 -14.68
CA GLN A 349 -24.68 -5.83 -14.25
C GLN A 349 -23.48 -5.77 -15.20
N LEU A 350 -22.30 -5.46 -14.65
CA LEU A 350 -21.01 -5.64 -15.31
C LEU A 350 -20.22 -6.76 -14.64
N SER A 351 -19.26 -7.34 -15.35
CA SER A 351 -18.33 -8.33 -14.82
C SER A 351 -16.87 -7.97 -15.10
N VAL A 352 -15.96 -8.39 -14.21
CA VAL A 352 -14.51 -8.35 -14.43
C VAL A 352 -13.96 -9.72 -14.05
N SER A 353 -13.24 -10.36 -14.97
CA SER A 353 -12.57 -11.63 -14.66
C SER A 353 -11.41 -11.40 -13.68
N VAL A 354 -11.38 -12.22 -12.63
CA VAL A 354 -10.30 -12.30 -11.63
C VAL A 354 -9.69 -13.70 -11.56
N ALA A 355 -10.00 -14.57 -12.53
CA ALA A 355 -9.50 -15.95 -12.61
C ALA A 355 -7.95 -16.04 -12.63
N ASP A 356 -7.32 -15.06 -13.27
CA ASP A 356 -5.89 -15.03 -13.52
C ASP A 356 -5.18 -13.96 -12.67
N ILE A 357 -5.69 -13.62 -11.47
CA ILE A 357 -4.95 -12.70 -10.57
C ILE A 357 -3.61 -13.34 -10.18
N GLY A 358 -2.52 -12.60 -10.39
CA GLY A 358 -1.17 -12.97 -10.03
C GLY A 358 -0.72 -12.42 -8.69
N ILE A 359 0.58 -12.52 -8.43
CA ILE A 359 1.22 -12.01 -7.22
C ILE A 359 1.30 -10.48 -7.22
N VAL A 360 1.42 -9.92 -6.02
CA VAL A 360 1.87 -8.55 -5.79
C VAL A 360 3.25 -8.64 -5.17
N ALA A 361 4.27 -8.06 -5.81
CA ALA A 361 5.65 -8.13 -5.35
C ALA A 361 6.38 -6.80 -5.53
N GLU A 362 7.22 -6.47 -4.56
CA GLU A 362 8.10 -5.31 -4.59
C GLU A 362 9.54 -5.77 -4.32
N GLY A 363 10.52 -5.18 -5.00
CA GLY A 363 11.91 -5.48 -4.74
C GLY A 363 12.87 -4.81 -5.72
N PHE A 364 14.14 -5.21 -5.62
CA PHE A 364 15.22 -4.71 -6.48
C PHE A 364 16.03 -5.86 -7.07
N GLY A 365 16.96 -5.56 -7.98
CA GLY A 365 17.71 -6.60 -8.69
C GLY A 365 16.87 -7.22 -9.79
N THR A 366 16.44 -8.47 -9.65
CA THR A 366 15.53 -9.11 -10.64
C THR A 366 14.25 -9.54 -9.93
N VAL A 367 13.13 -8.88 -10.27
CA VAL A 367 11.79 -9.26 -9.85
C VAL A 367 11.12 -9.93 -11.05
N THR A 368 10.60 -11.15 -10.85
CA THR A 368 9.98 -11.94 -11.91
C THR A 368 8.59 -12.34 -11.46
N GLY A 369 7.60 -12.05 -12.30
CA GLY A 369 6.24 -12.52 -12.13
C GLY A 369 6.08 -13.98 -12.51
N THR A 370 4.87 -14.31 -12.90
CA THR A 370 4.33 -15.64 -13.08
C THR A 370 3.79 -15.76 -14.51
N ALA A 371 2.72 -16.54 -14.70
CA ALA A 371 1.97 -16.60 -15.95
C ALA A 371 0.54 -16.07 -15.76
N GLN A 372 0.32 -15.33 -14.67
CA GLN A 372 -0.94 -14.70 -14.25
C GLN A 372 -0.75 -13.17 -14.30
N ASN A 373 -1.80 -12.40 -14.05
CA ASN A 373 -1.80 -10.94 -14.08
C ASN A 373 -1.12 -10.39 -12.81
N ASP A 374 0.19 -10.19 -12.86
CA ASP A 374 1.01 -9.79 -11.72
C ASP A 374 1.05 -8.26 -11.52
N MET A 375 1.51 -7.82 -10.35
CA MET A 375 1.80 -6.42 -10.05
C MET A 375 3.17 -6.39 -9.42
N LEU A 376 4.14 -5.91 -10.18
CA LEU A 376 5.54 -5.90 -9.79
C LEU A 376 6.01 -4.46 -9.67
N SER A 377 6.58 -4.10 -8.53
CA SER A 377 7.17 -2.79 -8.31
C SER A 377 8.68 -2.87 -8.09
N GLY A 378 9.39 -1.95 -8.73
CA GLY A 378 10.80 -1.71 -8.45
C GLY A 378 11.00 -0.92 -7.16
N GLY A 379 12.12 -1.18 -6.49
CA GLY A 379 12.53 -0.44 -5.29
C GLY A 379 13.40 0.78 -5.60
N ILE A 380 14.08 1.27 -4.58
CA ILE A 380 14.97 2.44 -4.68
C ILE A 380 16.26 2.19 -5.48
N LEU A 381 16.62 0.92 -5.69
CA LEU A 381 17.80 0.52 -6.42
C LEU A 381 17.46 0.09 -7.85
N ASP A 382 18.49 -0.03 -8.68
CA ASP A 382 18.35 -0.53 -10.04
C ASP A 382 17.63 -1.90 -10.06
N THR A 383 16.61 -1.98 -10.90
CA THR A 383 15.69 -3.12 -10.92
C THR A 383 15.42 -3.59 -12.35
N THR A 384 15.40 -4.91 -12.53
CA THR A 384 14.88 -5.57 -13.72
C THR A 384 13.53 -6.20 -13.34
N LEU A 385 12.46 -5.72 -13.96
CA LEU A 385 11.11 -6.26 -13.81
C LEU A 385 10.79 -7.13 -15.02
N ASN A 386 10.42 -8.40 -14.79
CA ASN A 386 9.94 -9.31 -15.82
C ASN A 386 8.51 -9.73 -15.46
N GLY A 387 7.50 -9.25 -16.21
CA GLY A 387 6.10 -9.61 -16.00
C GLY A 387 5.86 -11.10 -16.26
N GLY A 388 6.03 -11.51 -17.50
CA GLY A 388 5.94 -12.91 -17.90
C GLY A 388 4.82 -13.12 -18.90
N ALA A 389 3.79 -13.86 -18.52
CA ALA A 389 2.58 -13.96 -19.31
C ALA A 389 1.40 -13.51 -18.44
N GLY A 390 0.36 -12.97 -19.05
CA GLY A 390 -0.74 -12.34 -18.32
C GLY A 390 -0.74 -10.83 -18.58
N ASP A 391 -1.80 -10.15 -18.16
CA ASP A 391 -1.88 -8.68 -18.20
C ASP A 391 -1.19 -8.13 -16.94
N ASP A 392 0.09 -7.79 -17.04
CA ASP A 392 0.91 -7.39 -15.89
C ASP A 392 0.90 -5.89 -15.65
N ILE A 393 1.03 -5.49 -14.38
CA ILE A 393 1.22 -4.09 -13.97
C ILE A 393 2.64 -3.93 -13.45
N LEU A 394 3.48 -3.22 -14.21
CA LEU A 394 4.91 -3.10 -13.95
C LEU A 394 5.27 -1.66 -13.60
N ILE A 395 5.60 -1.46 -12.32
CA ILE A 395 5.73 -0.14 -11.71
C ILE A 395 7.20 0.14 -11.44
N THR A 396 7.72 1.25 -11.97
CA THR A 396 9.11 1.64 -11.68
C THR A 396 9.27 2.09 -10.22
N GLY A 397 10.41 1.78 -9.62
CA GLY A 397 10.86 2.46 -8.40
C GLY A 397 11.59 3.77 -8.69
N THR A 398 12.42 4.25 -7.75
CA THR A 398 13.26 5.44 -7.98
C THR A 398 14.59 5.10 -8.67
N GLY A 399 15.08 3.86 -8.54
CA GLY A 399 16.29 3.36 -9.20
C GLY A 399 16.11 3.13 -10.71
N ALA A 400 17.20 3.00 -11.46
CA ALA A 400 17.10 2.79 -12.90
C ALA A 400 16.42 1.44 -13.18
N THR A 401 15.37 1.43 -14.00
CA THR A 401 14.53 0.25 -14.18
C THR A 401 14.56 -0.25 -15.62
N THR A 402 14.86 -1.53 -15.80
CA THR A 402 14.65 -2.25 -17.07
C THR A 402 13.40 -3.12 -16.94
N ILE A 403 12.44 -2.95 -17.84
CA ILE A 403 11.14 -3.61 -17.74
C ILE A 403 10.89 -4.43 -19.01
N THR A 404 10.50 -5.69 -18.82
CA THR A 404 10.00 -6.58 -19.86
C THR A 404 8.59 -7.00 -19.48
N GLY A 405 7.60 -6.66 -20.31
CA GLY A 405 6.19 -7.04 -20.12
C GLY A 405 6.00 -8.53 -20.34
N GLY A 406 6.36 -8.98 -21.54
CA GLY A 406 6.17 -10.35 -21.99
C GLY A 406 4.93 -10.47 -22.87
N THR A 407 4.04 -11.42 -22.56
CA THR A 407 2.81 -11.63 -23.36
C THR A 407 1.57 -11.27 -22.57
N GLY A 408 0.77 -10.35 -23.09
CA GLY A 408 -0.48 -9.92 -22.47
C GLY A 408 -0.76 -8.49 -22.89
N ALA A 409 -1.72 -7.84 -22.24
CA ALA A 409 -1.87 -6.39 -22.28
C ALA A 409 -1.27 -5.79 -21.00
N ASP A 410 -0.01 -5.38 -21.09
CA ASP A 410 0.75 -4.93 -19.92
C ASP A 410 0.61 -3.41 -19.69
N ILE A 411 0.60 -2.99 -18.43
CA ILE A 411 0.61 -1.58 -18.02
C ILE A 411 1.98 -1.25 -17.42
N PHE A 412 2.73 -0.40 -18.12
CA PHE A 412 4.00 0.13 -17.67
C PHE A 412 3.78 1.46 -16.94
N VAL A 413 3.86 1.45 -15.61
CA VAL A 413 3.64 2.65 -14.77
C VAL A 413 4.98 3.29 -14.45
N ILE A 414 5.23 4.48 -15.01
CA ILE A 414 6.46 5.21 -14.80
C ILE A 414 6.25 6.28 -13.74
N ARG A 415 6.92 6.10 -12.60
CA ARG A 415 6.91 7.03 -11.49
C ARG A 415 7.88 8.18 -11.71
N GLN A 416 7.52 9.34 -11.19
CA GLN A 416 8.37 10.51 -11.22
C GLN A 416 9.68 10.26 -10.43
N ASN A 417 10.75 10.98 -10.77
CA ASN A 417 12.06 10.92 -10.14
C ASN A 417 12.76 9.57 -10.30
N ASN A 418 12.34 8.77 -11.28
CA ASN A 418 13.07 7.59 -11.71
C ASN A 418 14.40 7.99 -12.39
N ALA A 419 15.50 7.32 -12.06
CA ALA A 419 16.82 7.64 -12.62
C ALA A 419 16.91 7.44 -14.15
N SER A 420 16.33 6.36 -14.68
CA SER A 420 16.19 6.05 -16.11
C SER A 420 15.36 4.78 -16.29
N THR A 421 14.43 4.77 -17.26
CA THR A 421 13.63 3.58 -17.57
C THR A 421 13.89 3.09 -19.00
N THR A 422 14.04 1.78 -19.15
CA THR A 422 14.05 1.08 -20.45
C THR A 422 12.97 0.01 -20.49
N ILE A 423 12.01 0.13 -21.40
CA ILE A 423 11.01 -0.91 -21.69
C ILE A 423 11.48 -1.69 -22.92
N THR A 424 11.59 -3.02 -22.80
CA THR A 424 12.32 -3.83 -23.79
C THR A 424 11.47 -4.41 -24.92
N ASP A 425 10.14 -4.42 -24.78
CA ASP A 425 9.24 -5.18 -25.64
C ASP A 425 7.85 -4.55 -25.77
N PHE A 426 7.75 -3.22 -25.76
CA PHE A 426 6.46 -2.52 -25.86
C PHE A 426 5.69 -2.87 -27.15
N GLN A 427 4.44 -3.31 -27.00
CA GLN A 427 3.51 -3.64 -28.08
C GLN A 427 2.42 -2.56 -28.21
N ALA A 428 2.61 -1.66 -29.17
CA ALA A 428 1.64 -0.61 -29.47
C ALA A 428 0.24 -1.15 -29.79
N GLY A 429 -0.78 -0.55 -29.16
CA GLY A 429 -2.18 -0.95 -29.30
C GLY A 429 -2.56 -2.19 -28.50
N THR A 430 -1.70 -2.67 -27.61
CA THR A 430 -1.98 -3.75 -26.65
C THR A 430 -1.49 -3.36 -25.27
N ASP A 431 -0.24 -2.89 -25.17
CA ASP A 431 0.33 -2.40 -23.92
C ASP A 431 -0.01 -0.92 -23.72
N HIS A 432 -0.04 -0.52 -22.46
CA HIS A 432 -0.30 0.84 -22.03
C HIS A 432 0.92 1.41 -21.29
N LEU A 433 1.30 2.64 -21.62
CA LEU A 433 2.34 3.38 -20.92
C LEU A 433 1.67 4.46 -20.07
N ASP A 434 1.64 4.23 -18.76
CA ASP A 434 1.07 5.15 -17.79
C ASP A 434 2.16 6.13 -17.29
N LEU A 435 1.99 7.41 -17.66
CA LEU A 435 2.82 8.55 -17.25
C LEU A 435 2.06 9.52 -16.35
N SER A 436 0.94 9.09 -15.78
CA SER A 436 -0.01 9.94 -15.07
C SER A 436 0.59 10.56 -13.80
N ASP A 437 1.57 9.90 -13.18
CA ASP A 437 2.33 10.41 -12.03
C ASP A 437 3.17 11.65 -12.36
N TYR A 438 3.39 11.97 -13.65
CA TYR A 438 4.22 13.11 -14.03
C TYR A 438 3.48 14.45 -13.83
N PRO A 439 3.98 15.35 -12.97
CA PRO A 439 3.28 16.58 -12.63
C PRO A 439 3.21 17.53 -13.82
N PHE A 440 2.01 18.08 -14.05
CA PHE A 440 1.67 18.99 -15.16
C PHE A 440 1.77 18.37 -16.57
N LEU A 441 1.87 17.04 -16.67
CA LEU A 441 1.72 16.32 -17.92
C LEU A 441 0.23 16.00 -18.12
N ARG A 442 -0.36 16.50 -19.22
CA ARG A 442 -1.81 16.44 -19.52
C ARG A 442 -2.09 15.99 -20.95
N THR A 443 -1.11 16.08 -21.83
CA THR A 443 -1.22 15.59 -23.20
C THR A 443 0.13 15.08 -23.72
N PRO A 444 0.14 14.04 -24.57
CA PRO A 444 1.36 13.58 -25.23
C PRO A 444 2.08 14.69 -26.02
N ALA A 445 1.38 15.74 -26.45
CA ALA A 445 2.00 16.87 -27.14
C ALA A 445 3.00 17.68 -26.29
N GLN A 446 3.02 17.47 -24.97
CA GLN A 446 4.01 18.06 -24.06
C GLN A 446 5.30 17.23 -23.96
N LEU A 447 5.31 16.01 -24.49
CA LEU A 447 6.48 15.13 -24.47
C LEU A 447 7.43 15.48 -25.62
N ASP A 448 8.73 15.44 -25.33
CA ASP A 448 9.75 15.38 -26.36
C ASP A 448 9.87 13.93 -26.84
N PHE A 449 9.08 13.58 -27.86
CA PHE A 449 9.00 12.23 -28.42
C PHE A 449 9.88 12.09 -29.68
N THR A 450 10.87 11.20 -29.62
CA THR A 450 11.79 10.91 -30.72
C THR A 450 11.69 9.46 -31.15
N ALA A 451 11.11 9.21 -32.32
CA ALA A 451 11.09 7.87 -32.89
C ALA A 451 12.52 7.36 -33.18
N THR A 452 12.81 6.11 -32.82
CA THR A 452 14.08 5.43 -33.10
C THR A 452 13.86 4.35 -34.18
N ALA A 453 14.91 3.66 -34.60
CA ALA A 453 14.77 2.60 -35.61
C ALA A 453 13.98 1.39 -35.07
N GLU A 454 14.10 1.11 -33.76
CA GLU A 454 13.57 -0.08 -33.09
C GLU A 454 12.48 0.25 -32.05
N GLY A 455 12.11 1.53 -31.92
CA GLY A 455 11.07 1.98 -31.00
C GLY A 455 11.00 3.50 -30.90
N ALA A 456 11.09 4.05 -29.69
CA ALA A 456 11.10 5.50 -29.45
C ALA A 456 11.83 5.86 -28.14
N GLN A 457 12.29 7.11 -28.07
CA GLN A 457 12.73 7.74 -26.84
C GLN A 457 11.74 8.84 -26.47
N ILE A 458 11.31 8.85 -25.21
CA ILE A 458 10.42 9.87 -24.64
C ILE A 458 11.22 10.63 -23.60
N SER A 459 11.09 11.96 -23.59
CA SER A 459 11.59 12.75 -22.47
C SER A 459 10.61 13.81 -22.02
N TYR A 460 10.60 14.05 -20.71
CA TYR A 460 9.80 15.09 -20.07
C TYR A 460 10.56 15.63 -18.87
N ARG A 461 10.81 16.95 -18.85
CA ARG A 461 11.48 17.67 -17.75
C ARG A 461 12.83 17.09 -17.29
N GLY A 462 13.52 16.36 -18.17
CA GLY A 462 14.84 15.78 -17.91
C GLY A 462 14.82 14.28 -17.64
N GLU A 463 13.65 13.70 -17.38
CA GLU A 463 13.47 12.24 -17.31
C GLU A 463 13.39 11.66 -18.72
N VAL A 464 14.02 10.50 -18.92
CA VAL A 464 14.14 9.82 -20.22
C VAL A 464 13.67 8.38 -20.09
N ILE A 465 12.75 8.00 -20.98
CA ILE A 465 12.22 6.65 -21.11
C ILE A 465 12.62 6.14 -22.50
N GLU A 466 13.31 5.02 -22.55
CA GLU A 466 13.59 4.30 -23.80
C GLU A 466 12.54 3.19 -23.99
N LEU A 467 11.85 3.22 -25.13
CA LEU A 467 10.90 2.18 -25.53
C LEU A 467 11.46 1.41 -26.71
N VAL A 468 11.69 0.13 -26.51
CA VAL A 468 12.00 -0.83 -27.56
C VAL A 468 10.70 -1.53 -27.95
N SER A 469 10.36 -1.56 -29.24
CA SER A 469 9.16 -2.22 -29.71
C SER A 469 9.34 -3.73 -29.77
N ALA A 470 8.35 -4.51 -29.31
CA ALA A 470 8.28 -5.96 -29.53
C ALA A 470 8.48 -6.37 -30.99
N SER A 471 8.05 -5.52 -31.93
CA SER A 471 8.15 -5.76 -33.37
C SER A 471 9.50 -5.38 -33.98
N GLY A 472 10.39 -4.74 -33.21
CA GLY A 472 11.63 -4.15 -33.69
C GLY A 472 11.44 -2.98 -34.66
N SER A 473 10.25 -2.39 -34.69
CA SER A 473 9.90 -1.27 -35.56
C SER A 473 9.84 0.05 -34.80
N SER A 474 10.00 1.16 -35.54
CA SER A 474 9.84 2.51 -35.01
C SER A 474 8.43 2.75 -34.43
N LEU A 475 8.35 3.43 -33.29
CA LEU A 475 7.10 3.83 -32.63
C LEU A 475 6.81 5.31 -32.87
N THR A 476 5.54 5.65 -33.08
CA THR A 476 5.06 7.04 -33.11
C THR A 476 4.32 7.36 -31.82
N SER A 477 4.25 8.64 -31.45
CA SER A 477 3.47 9.08 -30.28
C SER A 477 2.00 8.66 -30.37
N GLU A 478 1.39 8.73 -31.55
CA GLU A 478 0.02 8.25 -31.80
C GLU A 478 -0.12 6.73 -31.65
N ALA A 479 0.91 5.95 -31.93
CA ALA A 479 0.87 4.50 -31.72
C ALA A 479 0.99 4.12 -30.24
N VAL A 480 1.68 4.93 -29.44
CA VAL A 480 1.85 4.70 -27.98
C VAL A 480 0.65 5.21 -27.20
N PHE A 481 0.15 6.41 -27.51
CA PHE A 481 -0.87 7.10 -26.72
C PHE A 481 -2.19 7.33 -27.46
N GLY A 482 -2.38 6.83 -28.68
CA GLY A 482 -3.58 7.11 -29.46
C GLY A 482 -3.84 8.62 -29.62
N SER A 483 -5.05 9.06 -29.27
CA SER A 483 -5.45 10.48 -29.33
C SER A 483 -5.00 11.33 -28.12
N GLY A 484 -4.51 10.72 -27.04
CA GLY A 484 -4.19 11.38 -25.78
C GLY A 484 -4.04 10.38 -24.64
N PHE A 485 -3.72 10.85 -23.44
CA PHE A 485 -3.74 9.97 -22.27
C PHE A 485 -5.17 9.49 -21.99
N ASP A 486 -5.29 8.22 -21.64
CA ASP A 486 -6.53 7.47 -21.42
C ASP A 486 -6.86 7.27 -19.93
N GLY A 487 -5.99 7.73 -19.02
CA GLY A 487 -6.18 7.68 -17.57
C GLY A 487 -6.70 8.98 -16.93
N PRO A 488 -6.78 9.02 -15.59
CA PRO A 488 -7.17 10.22 -14.85
C PRO A 488 -6.04 11.25 -14.79
N ASP A 489 -6.39 12.47 -14.39
CA ASP A 489 -5.44 13.53 -14.09
C ASP A 489 -4.96 13.42 -12.64
N TYR A 490 -3.67 13.17 -12.41
CA TYR A 490 -3.13 13.13 -11.06
C TYR A 490 -2.76 14.53 -10.58
N ILE A 491 -3.05 14.76 -9.30
CA ILE A 491 -2.63 15.94 -8.56
C ILE A 491 -1.64 15.46 -7.49
N PRO A 492 -0.40 15.97 -7.50
CA PRO A 492 0.57 15.65 -6.46
C PRO A 492 -0.02 15.98 -5.09
N VAL A 493 -0.07 14.97 -4.22
CA VAL A 493 -0.60 15.11 -2.86
C VAL A 493 0.43 15.72 -1.89
N ASP A 494 1.70 15.69 -2.26
CA ASP A 494 2.76 16.46 -1.61
C ASP A 494 3.08 17.75 -2.41
N LEU A 495 2.49 18.86 -1.97
CA LEU A 495 2.77 20.21 -2.50
C LEU A 495 3.73 21.01 -1.60
N GLY A 496 4.31 20.39 -0.57
CA GLY A 496 4.96 21.08 0.53
C GLY A 496 6.15 20.31 1.09
N SER A 497 7.27 20.42 0.39
CA SER A 497 8.49 19.61 0.46
C SER A 497 8.41 18.33 -0.37
N GLY A 498 8.14 18.51 -1.68
CA GLY A 498 8.19 17.42 -2.67
C GLY A 498 9.33 16.46 -2.37
N PRO A 499 9.12 15.15 -2.59
CA PRO A 499 9.75 14.06 -1.85
C PRO A 499 11.17 14.44 -1.53
N ASP A 500 11.43 14.74 -0.26
CA ASP A 500 12.78 15.12 0.14
C ASP A 500 13.66 13.97 -0.34
N SER A 501 14.59 14.27 -1.24
CA SER A 501 15.62 13.32 -1.68
C SER A 501 16.46 12.79 -0.50
N ASN A 502 16.20 13.27 0.72
CA ASN A 502 16.71 12.80 2.01
C ASN A 502 15.62 12.45 3.05
N ALA A 503 14.32 12.55 2.75
CA ALA A 503 13.28 11.90 3.56
C ALA A 503 12.91 10.63 2.83
N SER A 504 13.41 9.51 3.35
CA SER A 504 12.93 8.21 2.94
C SER A 504 11.43 8.14 3.21
N GLU A 505 10.62 8.14 2.15
CA GLU A 505 9.32 7.46 2.16
C GLU A 505 9.48 5.97 1.84
N GLY A 506 10.71 5.45 1.87
CA GLY A 506 10.93 4.11 2.37
C GLY A 506 10.69 4.12 3.88
N VAL A 507 9.96 3.14 4.39
CA VAL A 507 9.84 2.90 5.84
C VAL A 507 11.22 3.05 6.46
N GLN A 508 11.33 3.90 7.50
CA GLN A 508 12.57 4.08 8.25
C GLN A 508 12.91 2.78 8.99
N GLY A 509 13.49 1.82 8.27
CA GLY A 509 14.13 0.64 8.81
C GLY A 509 15.42 1.05 9.49
N ARG A 510 15.35 1.40 10.78
CA ARG A 510 16.51 1.81 11.54
C ARG A 510 17.31 0.58 12.01
N VAL A 511 18.39 0.24 11.31
CA VAL A 511 19.37 -0.74 11.80
C VAL A 511 20.29 -0.08 12.84
N MET A 512 19.87 -0.03 14.10
CA MET A 512 20.78 0.32 15.21
C MET A 512 21.52 -0.93 15.66
N LEU A 513 22.83 -0.98 15.42
CA LEU A 513 23.68 -1.87 16.21
C LEU A 513 23.82 -1.28 17.61
N ASP A 514 23.09 -1.86 18.56
CA ASP A 514 23.17 -1.54 19.97
C ASP A 514 24.58 -1.86 20.50
N SER A 515 25.42 -0.84 20.62
CA SER A 515 26.39 -0.84 21.69
C SER A 515 26.27 0.48 22.45
N ASP A 516 25.70 0.43 23.65
CA ASP A 516 25.63 1.53 24.64
C ASP A 516 27.01 2.15 25.02
N SER A 517 28.10 1.69 24.40
CA SER A 517 29.48 2.07 24.65
C SER A 517 30.17 2.54 23.36
N ALA A 518 30.83 3.70 23.40
CA ALA A 518 31.57 4.23 22.26
C ALA A 518 32.60 3.21 21.73
N ASN A 519 32.45 2.78 20.48
CA ASN A 519 33.39 1.91 19.79
C ASN A 519 34.25 2.71 18.80
N LEU A 520 35.45 3.13 19.24
CA LEU A 520 36.39 3.86 18.40
C LEU A 520 36.85 3.06 17.16
N ALA A 521 36.71 1.73 17.15
CA ALA A 521 36.98 0.89 16.00
C ALA A 521 35.90 1.01 14.92
N LEU A 522 34.69 1.51 15.21
CA LEU A 522 33.60 1.65 14.22
C LEU A 522 33.38 3.09 13.73
N GLY A 523 33.85 4.12 14.45
CA GLY A 523 33.71 5.50 14.00
C GLY A 523 34.34 5.77 12.61
N ASN A 524 33.52 6.24 11.66
CA ASN A 524 33.82 6.45 10.23
C ASN A 524 34.19 5.16 9.46
N ALA A 525 33.76 3.99 9.91
CA ALA A 525 33.87 2.76 9.13
C ALA A 525 32.84 2.76 7.99
N GLU A 526 33.24 2.27 6.82
CA GLU A 526 32.32 1.97 5.74
C GLU A 526 31.71 0.59 5.98
N VAL A 527 30.39 0.54 6.10
CA VAL A 527 29.61 -0.69 6.26
C VAL A 527 29.02 -1.06 4.92
N ARG A 528 29.19 -2.32 4.49
CA ARG A 528 28.68 -2.84 3.23
C ARG A 528 27.79 -4.05 3.49
N PHE A 529 26.57 -4.02 3.00
CA PHE A 529 25.66 -5.17 3.03
C PHE A 529 25.34 -5.62 1.61
N THR A 530 25.62 -6.88 1.30
CA THR A 530 25.31 -7.50 0.01
C THR A 530 24.20 -8.53 0.22
N PRO A 531 22.93 -8.19 -0.04
CA PRO A 531 21.83 -9.14 0.00
C PRO A 531 22.01 -10.23 -1.07
N THR A 532 21.49 -11.42 -0.79
CA THR A 532 21.58 -12.57 -1.69
C THR A 532 20.87 -12.27 -3.01
N GLY A 533 21.64 -12.21 -4.11
CA GLY A 533 21.10 -11.89 -5.44
C GLY A 533 20.89 -10.39 -5.72
N GLY A 534 21.29 -9.51 -4.80
CA GLY A 534 21.16 -8.06 -4.95
C GLY A 534 22.50 -7.31 -5.03
N SER A 535 22.41 -5.99 -5.21
CA SER A 535 23.56 -5.09 -5.22
C SER A 535 23.98 -4.68 -3.81
N THR A 536 25.27 -4.39 -3.62
CA THR A 536 25.82 -3.98 -2.32
C THR A 536 25.30 -2.60 -1.90
N LEU A 537 24.67 -2.54 -0.73
CA LEU A 537 24.32 -1.32 0.01
C LEU A 537 25.51 -0.85 0.85
N THR A 538 25.71 0.46 0.97
CA THR A 538 26.81 1.03 1.74
C THR A 538 26.36 2.14 2.69
N ALA A 539 26.96 2.19 3.88
CA ALA A 539 26.70 3.18 4.92
C ALA A 539 27.99 3.60 5.64
N GLN A 540 27.93 4.70 6.39
CA GLN A 540 29.02 5.16 7.24
C GLN A 540 28.62 5.08 8.70
N ALA A 541 29.45 4.43 9.53
CA ALA A 541 29.22 4.32 10.96
C ALA A 541 29.68 5.57 11.73
N ASN A 542 28.90 5.99 12.72
CA ASN A 542 29.21 7.13 13.58
C ASN A 542 30.12 6.73 14.76
N GLY A 543 30.46 7.69 15.64
CA GLY A 543 31.36 7.46 16.78
C GLY A 543 30.85 6.51 17.87
N GLN A 544 29.59 6.09 17.78
CA GLN A 544 28.95 5.07 18.64
C GLN A 544 28.81 3.72 17.91
N GLY A 545 29.22 3.63 16.65
CA GLY A 545 29.09 2.42 15.82
C GLY A 545 27.74 2.29 15.11
N GLU A 546 26.86 3.29 15.22
CA GLU A 546 25.56 3.31 14.55
C GLU A 546 25.74 3.68 13.08
N PHE A 547 25.04 3.00 12.17
CA PHE A 547 24.99 3.29 10.73
C PHE A 547 23.57 3.08 10.22
N ASP A 548 23.28 3.60 9.03
CA ASP A 548 21.97 3.49 8.41
C ASP A 548 22.10 2.86 7.02
N LEU A 549 21.61 1.63 6.87
CA LEU A 549 21.52 0.95 5.59
C LEU A 549 20.07 1.07 5.13
N ASP A 550 19.86 1.74 4.00
CA ASP A 550 18.53 1.98 3.41
C ASP A 550 17.97 0.67 2.82
N VAL A 551 17.47 -0.20 3.70
CA VAL A 551 16.88 -1.51 3.38
C VAL A 551 15.36 -1.40 3.54
N PRO A 552 14.56 -1.78 2.53
CA PRO A 552 13.10 -1.82 2.64
C PRO A 552 12.61 -2.76 3.74
N ASP A 553 11.31 -2.71 4.05
CA ASP A 553 10.68 -3.72 4.90
C ASP A 553 10.70 -5.10 4.22
N GLY A 554 10.93 -6.15 5.01
CA GLY A 554 11.05 -7.51 4.51
C GLY A 554 12.18 -8.31 5.18
N THR A 555 12.45 -9.49 4.62
CA THR A 555 13.51 -10.40 5.10
C THR A 555 14.60 -10.56 4.06
N PHE A 556 15.82 -10.11 4.39
CA PHE A 556 16.95 -10.04 3.46
C PHE A 556 18.16 -10.82 4.01
N PRO A 557 18.40 -12.06 3.56
CA PRO A 557 19.64 -12.77 3.85
C PRO A 557 20.78 -12.22 2.98
N GLY A 558 21.97 -12.06 3.53
CA GLY A 558 23.14 -11.59 2.78
C GLY A 558 24.42 -11.51 3.61
N ARG A 559 25.47 -10.95 3.01
CA ARG A 559 26.79 -10.81 3.66
C ARG A 559 27.05 -9.37 4.06
N LEU A 560 27.53 -9.17 5.29
CA LEU A 560 27.91 -7.87 5.83
C LEU A 560 29.43 -7.77 5.96
N ASP A 561 30.03 -6.70 5.43
CA ASP A 561 31.44 -6.35 5.59
C ASP A 561 31.58 -4.98 6.25
N ILE A 562 32.55 -4.84 7.14
CA ILE A 562 32.94 -3.54 7.71
C ILE A 562 34.37 -3.25 7.27
N ILE A 563 34.58 -2.06 6.71
CA ILE A 563 35.86 -1.62 6.17
C ILE A 563 36.29 -0.35 6.91
N LYS A 564 37.49 -0.39 7.49
CA LYS A 564 38.06 0.78 8.12
C LYS A 564 39.58 0.83 7.97
N SER A 565 40.04 1.89 7.32
CA SER A 565 41.47 2.22 7.25
C SER A 565 41.97 2.71 8.60
N TYR A 566 43.18 2.31 8.98
CA TYR A 566 43.86 2.84 10.14
C TYR A 566 44.39 4.26 9.86
N SER A 567 44.34 5.13 10.88
CA SER A 567 44.99 6.43 10.82
C SER A 567 46.29 6.40 11.62
N THR A 568 47.42 6.66 10.96
CA THR A 568 48.75 6.77 11.62
C THR A 568 48.83 7.89 12.65
N ALA A 569 47.81 8.75 12.74
CA ALA A 569 47.69 9.77 13.78
C ALA A 569 47.18 9.23 15.13
N SER A 570 46.64 8.00 15.21
CA SER A 570 46.05 7.45 16.44
C SER A 570 47.08 7.00 17.49
N ASN A 571 48.34 6.74 17.08
CA ASN A 571 49.43 6.20 17.91
C ASN A 571 49.09 4.87 18.62
N GLU A 572 48.14 4.10 18.09
CA GLU A 572 47.73 2.81 18.68
C GLU A 572 48.76 1.71 18.41
N ILE A 573 49.44 1.76 17.25
CA ILE A 573 50.53 0.85 16.89
C ILE A 573 51.86 1.45 17.34
N THR A 574 52.62 0.72 18.14
CA THR A 574 53.86 1.18 18.76
C THR A 574 55.07 0.31 18.39
N ALA A 575 56.28 0.82 18.67
CA ALA A 575 57.49 0.03 18.51
C ALA A 575 57.55 -1.18 19.47
N LEU A 576 56.70 -1.21 20.51
CA LEU A 576 56.61 -2.33 21.43
C LEU A 576 55.86 -3.50 20.78
N ASP A 577 54.83 -3.23 19.98
CA ASP A 577 54.09 -4.24 19.19
C ASP A 577 55.03 -5.02 18.27
N ALA A 578 55.90 -4.31 17.55
CA ALA A 578 56.93 -4.91 16.71
C ALA A 578 57.87 -5.84 17.49
N LEU A 579 58.21 -5.48 18.74
CA LEU A 579 59.03 -6.32 19.60
C LEU A 579 58.28 -7.58 20.06
N GLN A 580 56.97 -7.49 20.34
CA GLN A 580 56.15 -8.66 20.68
C GLN A 580 56.04 -9.61 19.49
N VAL A 581 55.79 -9.09 18.28
CA VAL A 581 55.73 -9.90 17.05
C VAL A 581 57.06 -10.60 16.77
N LEU A 582 58.19 -9.93 17.02
CA LEU A 582 59.51 -10.58 16.90
C LEU A 582 59.66 -11.76 17.86
N ARG A 583 59.14 -11.65 19.09
CA ARG A 583 59.13 -12.76 20.07
C ARG A 583 58.22 -13.90 19.58
N MET A 584 57.01 -13.57 19.13
CA MET A 584 56.03 -14.54 18.62
C MET A 584 56.57 -15.32 17.41
N SER A 585 57.26 -14.63 16.49
CA SER A 585 57.87 -15.26 15.30
C SER A 585 58.86 -16.38 15.65
N VAL A 586 59.61 -16.24 16.75
CA VAL A 586 60.56 -17.25 17.21
C VAL A 586 59.95 -18.25 18.20
N GLY A 587 58.64 -18.14 18.49
CA GLY A 587 57.89 -19.03 19.38
C GLY A 587 58.10 -18.74 20.85
N LEU A 588 58.44 -17.50 21.19
CA LEU A 588 58.45 -17.01 22.56
C LEU A 588 57.12 -16.30 22.83
N ASP A 589 56.59 -16.49 24.03
CA ASP A 589 55.41 -15.76 24.49
C ASP A 589 55.69 -14.24 24.52
N PRO A 590 54.72 -13.39 24.13
CA PRO A 590 54.73 -11.97 24.41
C PRO A 590 55.01 -11.64 25.89
N THR A 591 55.34 -10.39 26.20
CA THR A 591 55.65 -9.99 27.57
C THR A 591 54.47 -10.10 28.55
N TRP A 592 53.25 -10.23 28.03
CA TRP A 592 52.01 -10.29 28.80
C TRP A 592 51.46 -11.72 28.97
N GLY A 593 52.01 -12.73 28.30
CA GLY A 593 51.59 -14.13 28.43
C GLY A 593 51.54 -14.86 27.09
N PRO A 594 51.02 -16.11 27.05
CA PRO A 594 50.72 -16.81 25.81
C PRO A 594 49.78 -15.98 24.93
N ALA A 595 50.05 -15.96 23.62
CA ALA A 595 49.21 -15.26 22.64
C ALA A 595 47.98 -16.09 22.26
N ASP A 596 46.84 -15.42 22.15
CA ASP A 596 45.60 -15.99 21.63
C ASP A 596 45.51 -15.78 20.10
N ALA A 597 44.46 -16.32 19.47
CA ALA A 597 44.32 -16.38 18.01
C ALA A 597 44.30 -14.97 17.38
N GLU A 598 43.61 -14.05 18.02
CA GLU A 598 43.44 -12.66 17.63
C GLU A 598 44.78 -11.90 17.67
N ASN A 599 45.67 -12.25 18.60
CA ASN A 599 47.01 -11.68 18.63
C ASN A 599 47.86 -12.19 17.47
N PHE A 600 47.67 -13.44 17.04
CA PHE A 600 48.30 -13.93 15.82
C PHE A 600 47.72 -13.22 14.58
N ILE A 601 46.41 -12.97 14.51
CA ILE A 601 45.82 -12.16 13.42
C ILE A 601 46.41 -10.75 13.42
N ALA A 602 46.41 -10.07 14.57
CA ALA A 602 47.00 -8.73 14.70
C ALA A 602 48.50 -8.70 14.36
N ALA A 603 49.22 -9.79 14.60
CA ALA A 603 50.64 -9.90 14.28
C ALA A 603 50.92 -10.09 12.80
N ASP A 604 50.02 -10.68 12.01
CA ASP A 604 50.19 -10.93 10.57
C ASP A 604 49.77 -9.71 9.72
N ILE A 605 50.48 -8.59 9.90
CA ILE A 605 50.19 -7.38 9.12
C ILE A 605 50.51 -7.57 7.63
N THR A 606 51.40 -8.51 7.28
CA THR A 606 51.75 -8.77 5.88
C THR A 606 50.75 -9.68 5.17
N ARG A 607 49.86 -10.35 5.94
CA ARG A 607 48.82 -11.27 5.47
C ARG A 607 49.39 -12.42 4.64
N ASP A 608 50.58 -12.89 5.00
CA ASP A 608 51.24 -14.01 4.32
C ASP A 608 50.89 -15.37 4.96
N GLY A 609 50.11 -15.35 6.05
CA GLY A 609 49.63 -16.51 6.76
C GLY A 609 50.59 -17.03 7.83
N ALA A 610 51.71 -16.35 8.10
CA ALA A 610 52.69 -16.77 9.10
C ALA A 610 53.42 -15.61 9.79
N ILE A 611 53.53 -15.67 11.12
CA ILE A 611 54.20 -14.63 11.90
C ILE A 611 55.71 -14.72 11.78
N ASN A 612 56.31 -13.70 11.16
CA ASN A 612 57.71 -13.66 10.85
C ASN A 612 58.35 -12.28 11.09
N ALA A 613 59.64 -12.16 10.78
CA ALA A 613 60.40 -10.93 11.03
C ALA A 613 59.99 -9.76 10.11
N LEU A 614 59.36 -10.06 8.97
CA LEU A 614 58.82 -9.04 8.06
C LEU A 614 57.61 -8.35 8.67
N ASP A 615 56.74 -9.09 9.36
CA ASP A 615 55.62 -8.49 10.10
C ASP A 615 56.11 -7.53 11.18
N ALA A 616 57.08 -7.96 11.99
CA ALA A 616 57.68 -7.10 13.01
C ALA A 616 58.32 -5.83 12.40
N LEU A 617 58.95 -5.95 11.22
CA LEU A 617 59.51 -4.80 10.52
C LEU A 617 58.43 -3.86 9.98
N ALA A 618 57.37 -4.40 9.38
CA ALA A 618 56.24 -3.63 8.86
C ALA A 618 55.53 -2.87 9.99
N ILE A 619 55.26 -3.54 11.12
CA ILE A 619 54.69 -2.91 12.32
C ILE A 619 55.60 -1.80 12.85
N LEU A 620 56.91 -2.02 12.88
CA LEU A 620 57.86 -0.99 13.31
C LEU A 620 57.86 0.22 12.36
N GLN A 621 57.79 -0.02 11.05
CA GLN A 621 57.70 1.04 10.05
C GLN A 621 56.43 1.86 10.23
N VAL A 622 55.27 1.22 10.45
CA VAL A 622 54.01 1.90 10.78
C VAL A 622 54.15 2.72 12.06
N ALA A 623 54.68 2.13 13.14
CA ALA A 623 54.83 2.78 14.44
C ALA A 623 55.74 4.03 14.42
N VAL A 624 56.76 4.04 13.56
CA VAL A 624 57.70 5.17 13.44
C VAL A 624 57.41 6.09 12.25
N GLY A 625 56.27 5.89 11.56
CA GLY A 625 55.85 6.70 10.42
C GLY A 625 56.78 6.60 9.20
N GLN A 626 57.42 5.45 9.01
CA GLN A 626 58.20 5.16 7.81
C GLN A 626 57.31 4.56 6.72
N PRO A 627 57.61 4.79 5.43
CA PRO A 627 56.91 4.13 4.34
C PRO A 627 57.01 2.61 4.44
N THR A 628 55.90 1.92 4.21
CA THR A 628 55.77 0.46 4.16
C THR A 628 54.81 0.12 3.03
N GLU A 629 54.98 -1.05 2.41
CA GLU A 629 54.03 -1.59 1.41
C GLU A 629 52.82 -2.26 2.07
N TYR A 630 52.88 -2.46 3.39
CA TYR A 630 51.84 -3.10 4.20
C TYR A 630 51.16 -2.03 5.06
N GLU A 631 49.88 -1.78 4.78
CA GLU A 631 49.08 -0.81 5.53
C GLU A 631 48.50 -1.49 6.78
N ALA A 632 48.52 -0.78 7.91
CA ALA A 632 47.69 -1.17 9.03
C ALA A 632 46.23 -0.91 8.68
N GLU A 633 45.35 -1.83 9.05
CA GLU A 633 43.92 -1.72 8.80
C GLU A 633 43.16 -2.49 9.88
N TRP A 634 41.91 -2.08 10.09
CA TRP A 634 41.00 -2.82 10.94
C TRP A 634 40.38 -3.96 10.14
N VAL A 635 40.40 -5.15 10.71
CA VAL A 635 39.65 -6.30 10.18
C VAL A 635 38.52 -6.64 11.14
N PHE A 636 37.39 -7.02 10.57
CA PHE A 636 36.17 -7.36 11.32
C PHE A 636 35.76 -8.77 10.95
N LEU A 637 35.62 -9.62 11.96
CA LEU A 637 35.25 -11.01 11.85
C LEU A 637 33.91 -11.22 12.55
N ASP A 638 33.14 -12.21 12.12
CA ASP A 638 32.00 -12.72 12.90
C ASP A 638 32.47 -13.10 14.33
N ALA A 639 31.72 -12.72 15.37
CA ALA A 639 32.07 -13.06 16.75
C ALA A 639 32.08 -14.57 17.02
N ASP A 640 31.35 -15.36 16.22
CA ASP A 640 31.32 -16.82 16.28
C ASP A 640 32.34 -17.49 15.32
N ALA A 641 33.27 -16.73 14.74
CA ALA A 641 34.29 -17.28 13.85
C ALA A 641 35.15 -18.36 14.55
N ASP A 642 35.37 -19.50 13.89
CA ASP A 642 36.24 -20.55 14.40
C ASP A 642 37.72 -20.18 14.23
N LEU A 643 38.32 -19.66 15.31
CA LEU A 643 39.74 -19.30 15.34
C LEU A 643 40.65 -20.41 15.89
N SER A 644 40.13 -21.61 16.17
CA SER A 644 40.88 -22.68 16.87
C SER A 644 42.07 -23.23 16.09
N GLY A 645 42.09 -23.03 14.77
CA GLY A 645 43.19 -23.42 13.88
C GLY A 645 44.31 -22.38 13.75
N ILE A 646 44.14 -21.20 14.35
CA ILE A 646 45.09 -20.10 14.19
C ILE A 646 46.33 -20.32 15.06
N SER A 647 47.49 -20.13 14.45
CA SER A 647 48.78 -20.20 15.13
C SER A 647 49.81 -19.36 14.38
N ARG A 648 51.02 -19.22 14.95
CA ARG A 648 52.12 -18.51 14.28
C ARG A 648 52.48 -19.00 12.87
N ASN A 649 52.10 -20.22 12.48
CA ASN A 649 52.40 -20.79 11.15
C ASN A 649 51.15 -20.95 10.28
N ASN A 650 49.99 -20.49 10.75
CA ASN A 650 48.72 -20.63 10.06
C ASN A 650 47.77 -19.53 10.56
N VAL A 651 47.75 -18.38 9.89
CA VAL A 651 46.88 -17.25 10.20
C VAL A 651 45.86 -17.09 9.06
N ALA A 652 44.91 -18.02 8.99
CA ALA A 652 43.84 -18.01 8.01
C ALA A 652 42.52 -17.68 8.71
N TYR A 653 41.83 -16.65 8.23
CA TYR A 653 40.56 -16.17 8.76
C TYR A 653 39.70 -15.57 7.64
N GLU A 654 38.39 -15.50 7.88
CA GLU A 654 37.43 -14.82 7.00
C GLU A 654 36.96 -13.52 7.66
N THR A 655 36.71 -12.49 6.86
CA THR A 655 36.14 -11.22 7.32
C THR A 655 34.66 -11.15 6.99
N GLY A 656 33.93 -10.30 7.70
CA GLY A 656 32.49 -10.13 7.52
C GLY A 656 31.68 -11.21 8.25
N ALA A 657 30.36 -11.12 8.12
CA ALA A 657 29.39 -12.05 8.70
C ALA A 657 28.25 -12.34 7.73
N GLU A 658 27.64 -13.52 7.84
CA GLU A 658 26.40 -13.85 7.15
C GLU A 658 25.22 -13.44 8.03
N VAL A 659 24.29 -12.69 7.45
CA VAL A 659 23.28 -11.95 8.21
C VAL A 659 21.90 -12.10 7.57
N THR A 660 20.84 -11.96 8.36
CA THR A 660 19.47 -11.85 7.86
C THR A 660 18.81 -10.64 8.52
N ILE A 661 18.51 -9.63 7.71
CA ILE A 661 17.81 -8.42 8.15
C ILE A 661 16.32 -8.69 8.06
N VAL A 662 15.56 -8.41 9.13
CA VAL A 662 14.11 -8.60 9.17
C VAL A 662 13.47 -7.29 9.63
N ASP A 663 12.56 -6.73 8.84
CA ASP A 663 11.77 -5.53 9.17
C ASP A 663 12.65 -4.36 9.66
N GLY A 664 13.78 -4.13 8.98
CA GLY A 664 14.74 -3.08 9.32
C GLY A 664 15.51 -3.28 10.63
N ALA A 665 15.30 -4.38 11.36
CA ALA A 665 15.99 -4.71 12.59
C ALA A 665 17.05 -5.79 12.37
N PHE A 666 18.26 -5.53 12.84
CA PHE A 666 19.36 -6.47 12.76
C PHE A 666 20.44 -6.17 13.81
N ALA A 667 20.96 -7.22 14.45
CA ALA A 667 22.08 -7.14 15.38
C ALA A 667 23.10 -8.23 15.03
N VAL A 668 24.37 -7.84 14.92
CA VAL A 668 25.50 -8.76 14.74
C VAL A 668 26.63 -8.37 15.65
N ASP A 669 27.12 -9.37 16.38
CA ASP A 669 28.33 -9.26 17.14
C ASP A 669 29.51 -9.53 16.19
N MET A 670 30.46 -8.60 16.16
CA MET A 670 31.69 -8.75 15.38
C MET A 670 32.92 -8.52 16.25
N THR A 671 33.96 -9.30 16.01
CA THR A 671 35.29 -9.10 16.58
C THR A 671 36.10 -8.17 15.69
N SER A 672 36.54 -7.03 16.24
CA SER A 672 37.41 -6.08 15.54
C SER A 672 38.87 -6.26 15.94
N ILE A 673 39.78 -6.37 14.97
CA ILE A 673 41.22 -6.54 15.21
C ILE A 673 41.98 -5.49 14.39
N LEU A 674 42.83 -4.70 15.04
CA LEU A 674 43.72 -3.77 14.34
C LEU A 674 45.03 -4.48 13.98
N LEU A 675 45.28 -4.65 12.68
CA LEU A 675 46.53 -5.26 12.21
C LEU A 675 47.72 -4.39 12.58
N GLY A 676 48.68 -5.01 13.27
CA GLY A 676 49.88 -4.40 13.82
C GLY A 676 49.79 -3.97 15.27
N ASN A 677 48.61 -4.04 15.90
CA ASN A 677 48.42 -3.71 17.31
C ASN A 677 48.13 -4.98 18.12
N VAL A 678 49.17 -5.57 18.72
CA VAL A 678 49.09 -6.92 19.30
C VAL A 678 48.79 -6.93 20.79
N GLU A 679 48.88 -5.78 21.45
CA GLU A 679 48.64 -5.62 22.89
C GLU A 679 47.18 -5.33 23.33
N PRO A 680 46.31 -4.66 22.55
CA PRO A 680 44.97 -4.28 22.98
C PRO A 680 43.86 -5.16 22.40
N VAL A 681 44.13 -6.45 22.18
CA VAL A 681 43.06 -7.44 21.97
C VAL A 681 42.39 -7.73 23.31
#